data_AF-A0A553Q643-F1
#
_entry.id   AF-A0A553Q643-F1
#
_cell.length_a   1.000
_cell.length_b   1.000
_cell.length_c   1.000
_cell.angle_alpha   90.00
_cell.angle_beta   90.00
_cell.angle_gamma   90.00
#
_symmetry.space_group_name_H-M   'P 1'
#
loop_
_entity.id
_entity.type
_entity.pdbx_description
1 polymer ?
#
loop_
_entity_poly.entity_id
_entity_poly.type
_entity_poly.pdbx_seq_one_letter_code
_entity_poly.pdbx_strand_id
1 'polypeptide(L)'
;MSRALLAEVGWEEGFAIPVANAENKALQDELQMKQTNLLNLGNRLNKLKDVINALTEHLKNLRQEVSHTQGLCRAREKETEAEEHFRALAERETGRLKHEITQLENQLTSLNEKKNSQESSIFKASQKLDELKNQLNWDQQTLEAWLKESAHRDEDTMAILKYAKQDERKIRELTLNMEKLTLESTQKRKTLDNELIETVTAQLLAEINQTLREKNDLIKERKGFMQREVENNQELERNIGAAERQMIRLRQQLLDEERNQRRLQDEVEVLKGTLDRTATDVETTRSQLASMKKALQEKTETAEETKLQNTVLKEKLLQVMEAVLDGEEQAAQMETLLKEQEHSIREIKTLLLRRRELLFKKTRDLQALRDTEKNTRAEISAGRTAMSNIHKKLRKLDQNLVKGQMDFQIQMLERKALHLQGNVDTKEKEALETKVADLTGALEEKKKTAANLARQLKKLQDDIRCTKKDSEKTATEKRDLTSKIQELELFIEIKYTLQESMVEKGLLKMEVQRLRDLLYDRADGVLTLEKRCLQLKMAMKEREEEIHVHQEVLNKQVKLTEQERQGLSAAVNEAISKIDRLRKRYEILSISLAAPEGEEDKSQAFFIIKRQGDDLDSKIRKTEKEISALENTLHVVNNCNTSYRKSLSRVPESSPVHQEKMKLEEQRRAAEEKYKLKRRQTRELEEDVESMSKTLEVLVQEEASVNESIEKIGAHLISLNKDVDSLEEKLKRASKQCTRYSREIHCAKGSTEKTFEERDVDLRELRDLNKSVNKLLLEAMENNPELSSLLEIRFLQLPLQTAEGFSLGAGSSKGLS
;
A
#
# COMPACT_ATOMS: atom_id res chain seq x y z
N MET A 1 156.63 77.17 -17.09
CA MET A 1 157.85 76.49 -16.60
C MET A 1 157.64 75.77 -15.27
N SER A 2 156.88 76.30 -14.30
CA SER A 2 156.59 75.65 -13.01
C SER A 2 156.18 74.17 -13.07
N ARG A 3 155.34 73.77 -14.04
CA ARG A 3 154.83 72.38 -14.16
C ARG A 3 155.91 71.33 -14.52
N ALA A 4 157.09 71.73 -15.01
CA ALA A 4 158.21 70.82 -15.28
C ALA A 4 159.03 70.54 -14.00
N LEU A 5 159.37 71.61 -13.25
CA LEU A 5 160.09 71.51 -11.97
C LEU A 5 159.31 70.71 -10.92
N LEU A 6 157.97 70.74 -10.94
CA LEU A 6 157.15 69.90 -10.06
C LEU A 6 157.26 68.40 -10.38
N ALA A 7 157.43 68.04 -11.65
CA ALA A 7 157.63 66.64 -12.05
C ALA A 7 159.02 66.12 -11.63
N GLU A 8 160.07 66.93 -11.74
CA GLU A 8 161.44 66.56 -11.32
C GLU A 8 161.57 66.33 -9.79
N VAL A 9 160.66 66.88 -8.98
CA VAL A 9 160.58 66.64 -7.52
C VAL A 9 159.65 65.46 -7.20
N GLY A 10 158.97 64.87 -8.19
CA GLY A 10 158.09 63.69 -8.05
C GLY A 10 156.64 64.01 -7.68
N TRP A 11 156.13 65.21 -8.01
CA TRP A 11 154.81 65.69 -7.57
C TRP A 11 153.75 65.58 -8.69
N GLU A 12 153.26 64.37 -8.95
CA GLU A 12 152.15 64.12 -9.89
C GLU A 12 150.75 64.31 -9.27
N GLU A 13 149.72 64.49 -10.12
CA GLU A 13 148.37 64.96 -9.74
C GLU A 13 147.48 63.91 -9.00
N GLY A 14 148.08 62.85 -8.44
CA GLY A 14 147.42 61.72 -7.77
C GLY A 14 147.73 61.60 -6.27
N PHE A 15 147.90 62.73 -5.56
CA PHE A 15 148.50 62.77 -4.22
C PHE A 15 147.82 61.93 -3.13
N ALA A 16 148.53 60.88 -2.70
CA ALA A 16 148.63 60.57 -1.28
C ALA A 16 149.54 61.63 -0.62
N ILE A 17 149.06 62.31 0.43
CA ILE A 17 149.71 63.48 1.02
C ILE A 17 151.14 63.15 1.48
N PRO A 18 152.18 63.97 1.19
CA PRO A 18 153.53 63.77 1.71
C PRO A 18 153.54 63.86 3.23
N VAL A 19 153.88 62.76 3.88
CA VAL A 19 153.83 62.65 5.33
C VAL A 19 155.06 63.31 5.94
N ALA A 20 154.86 64.39 6.71
CA ALA A 20 155.94 65.31 7.09
C ALA A 20 157.03 64.72 8.03
N ASN A 21 156.74 63.61 8.71
CA ASN A 21 157.71 62.86 9.53
C ASN A 21 157.30 61.38 9.64
N ALA A 22 158.17 60.54 10.20
CA ALA A 22 157.88 59.10 10.38
C ALA A 22 156.72 58.83 11.36
N GLU A 23 156.53 59.69 12.36
CA GLU A 23 155.47 59.58 13.38
C GLU A 23 154.08 59.77 12.77
N ASN A 24 153.89 60.80 11.94
CA ASN A 24 152.65 61.01 11.20
C ASN A 24 152.37 59.85 10.23
N LYS A 25 153.39 59.11 9.78
CA LYS A 25 153.18 57.92 8.95
C LYS A 25 152.69 56.75 9.79
N ALA A 26 153.32 56.49 10.95
CA ALA A 26 152.82 55.50 11.90
C ALA A 26 151.38 55.82 12.35
N LEU A 27 151.05 57.10 12.58
CA LEU A 27 149.69 57.55 12.87
C LEU A 27 148.74 57.35 11.68
N GLN A 28 149.15 57.65 10.44
CA GLN A 28 148.33 57.40 9.25
C GLN A 28 148.08 55.90 9.04
N ASP A 29 149.11 55.06 9.21
CA ASP A 29 149.01 53.60 9.08
C ASP A 29 148.12 53.03 10.22
N GLU A 30 148.22 53.55 11.45
CA GLU A 30 147.32 53.19 12.56
C GLU A 30 145.87 53.67 12.31
N LEU A 31 145.69 54.86 11.74
CA LEU A 31 144.38 55.41 11.39
C LEU A 31 143.74 54.59 10.25
N GLN A 32 144.51 54.13 9.26
CA GLN A 32 144.05 53.17 8.24
C GLN A 32 143.72 51.79 8.86
N MET A 33 144.51 51.30 9.82
CA MET A 33 144.20 50.07 10.57
C MET A 33 142.92 50.23 11.41
N LYS A 34 142.69 51.39 12.03
CA LYS A 34 141.45 51.69 12.75
C LYS A 34 140.25 51.86 11.81
N GLN A 35 140.42 52.50 10.65
CA GLN A 35 139.40 52.62 9.61
C GLN A 35 139.00 51.25 9.04
N THR A 36 139.96 50.39 8.67
CA THR A 36 139.67 49.05 8.14
C THR A 36 139.02 48.15 9.20
N ASN A 37 139.43 48.24 10.47
CA ASN A 37 138.76 47.55 11.57
C ASN A 37 137.33 48.10 11.83
N LEU A 38 137.11 49.42 11.77
CA LEU A 38 135.77 50.02 11.82
C LEU A 38 134.90 49.56 10.65
N LEU A 39 135.44 49.46 9.45
CA LEU A 39 134.73 48.97 8.25
C LEU A 39 134.35 47.49 8.41
N ASN A 40 135.26 46.66 8.93
CA ASN A 40 134.99 45.25 9.24
C ASN A 40 133.94 45.07 10.36
N LEU A 41 134.03 45.88 11.43
CA LEU A 41 133.03 45.88 12.51
C LEU A 41 131.67 46.40 12.03
N GLY A 42 131.64 47.45 11.21
CA GLY A 42 130.43 47.98 10.58
C GLY A 42 129.77 46.96 9.66
N ASN A 43 130.55 46.26 8.82
CA ASN A 43 130.08 45.15 7.99
C ASN A 43 129.50 44.00 8.83
N ARG A 44 130.09 43.68 9.98
CA ARG A 44 129.58 42.65 10.91
C ARG A 44 128.32 43.11 11.64
N LEU A 45 128.27 44.39 12.05
CA LEU A 45 127.10 45.01 12.68
C LEU A 45 125.91 45.05 11.72
N ASN A 46 126.13 45.43 10.46
CA ASN A 46 125.08 45.48 9.44
C ASN A 46 124.54 44.08 9.15
N LYS A 47 125.40 43.07 8.94
CA LYS A 47 124.96 41.66 8.82
C LYS A 47 124.12 41.18 10.01
N LEU A 48 124.46 41.59 11.23
CA LEU A 48 123.66 41.26 12.42
C LEU A 48 122.32 42.01 12.44
N LYS A 49 122.28 43.29 12.05
CA LYS A 49 121.04 44.06 11.88
C LYS A 49 120.13 43.41 10.81
N ASP A 50 120.68 42.99 9.68
CA ASP A 50 119.93 42.36 8.59
C ASP A 50 119.28 41.04 9.06
N VAL A 51 120.02 40.22 9.81
CA VAL A 51 119.49 39.00 10.44
C VAL A 51 118.41 39.32 11.48
N ILE A 52 118.62 40.33 12.34
CA ILE A 52 117.62 40.76 13.33
C ILE A 52 116.34 41.28 12.65
N ASN A 53 116.47 42.08 11.58
CA ASN A 53 115.35 42.58 10.80
C ASN A 53 114.56 41.42 10.17
N ALA A 54 115.25 40.51 9.47
CA ALA A 54 114.62 39.35 8.84
C ALA A 54 113.92 38.43 9.86
N LEU A 55 114.52 38.19 11.03
CA LEU A 55 113.89 37.43 12.12
C LEU A 55 112.69 38.17 12.73
N THR A 56 112.73 39.49 12.80
CA THR A 56 111.61 40.31 13.31
C THR A 56 110.45 40.33 12.33
N GLU A 57 110.70 40.44 11.03
CA GLU A 57 109.69 40.31 9.99
C GLU A 57 109.11 38.89 9.95
N HIS A 58 109.95 37.85 10.04
CA HIS A 58 109.49 36.46 10.12
C HIS A 58 108.62 36.21 11.37
N LEU A 59 109.01 36.72 12.54
CA LEU A 59 108.23 36.62 13.78
C LEU A 59 106.90 37.38 13.69
N LYS A 60 106.87 38.54 13.01
CA LYS A 60 105.63 39.27 12.72
C LYS A 60 104.71 38.43 11.81
N ASN A 61 105.25 37.86 10.74
CA ASN A 61 104.49 37.01 9.81
C ASN A 61 103.94 35.78 10.53
N LEU A 62 104.76 35.08 11.33
CA LEU A 62 104.30 33.95 12.17
C LEU A 62 103.15 34.34 13.12
N ARG A 63 103.20 35.54 13.74
CA ARG A 63 102.08 36.03 14.57
C ARG A 63 100.82 36.31 13.76
N GLN A 64 100.95 36.77 12.51
CA GLN A 64 99.81 36.94 11.61
C GLN A 64 99.22 35.58 11.20
N GLU A 65 100.05 34.61 10.81
CA GLU A 65 99.59 33.25 10.51
C GLU A 65 98.91 32.56 11.71
N VAL A 66 99.43 32.73 12.93
CA VAL A 66 98.77 32.25 14.16
C VAL A 66 97.42 32.93 14.38
N SER A 67 97.31 34.24 14.14
CA SER A 67 96.04 34.97 14.24
C SER A 67 95.03 34.53 13.17
N HIS A 68 95.50 34.29 11.95
CA HIS A 68 94.67 33.84 10.82
C HIS A 68 94.17 32.41 11.04
N THR A 69 95.04 31.49 11.47
CA THR A 69 94.65 30.11 11.80
C THR A 69 93.71 30.05 13.00
N GLN A 70 93.92 30.85 14.06
CA GLN A 70 92.95 30.98 15.16
C GLN A 70 91.59 31.54 14.69
N GLY A 71 91.59 32.48 13.74
CA GLY A 71 90.36 32.97 13.09
C GLY A 71 89.63 31.88 12.33
N LEU A 72 90.35 31.06 11.56
CA LEU A 72 89.81 29.91 10.83
C LEU A 72 89.28 28.81 11.76
N CYS A 73 89.97 28.50 12.86
CA CYS A 73 89.46 27.55 13.88
C CYS A 73 88.12 28.02 14.45
N ARG A 74 88.02 29.30 14.84
CA ARG A 74 86.77 29.89 15.37
C ARG A 74 85.65 29.98 14.34
N ALA A 75 85.97 30.08 13.06
CA ALA A 75 84.97 29.97 11.99
C ALA A 75 84.46 28.52 11.89
N ARG A 76 85.36 27.52 11.88
CA ARG A 76 84.99 26.10 11.85
C ARG A 76 84.21 25.66 13.09
N GLU A 77 84.56 26.12 14.28
CA GLU A 77 83.79 25.88 15.52
C GLU A 77 82.33 26.31 15.35
N LYS A 78 82.09 27.54 14.86
CA LYS A 78 80.74 28.07 14.60
C LYS A 78 80.02 27.37 13.45
N GLU A 79 80.73 26.95 12.42
CA GLU A 79 80.16 26.12 11.35
C GLU A 79 79.67 24.77 11.91
N THR A 80 80.45 24.12 12.79
CA THR A 80 80.02 22.87 13.43
C THR A 80 78.84 23.07 14.39
N GLU A 81 78.80 24.15 15.19
CA GLU A 81 77.64 24.50 16.02
C GLU A 81 76.36 24.70 15.17
N ALA A 82 76.50 25.35 14.00
CA ALA A 82 75.39 25.54 13.07
C ALA A 82 74.94 24.22 12.42
N GLU A 83 75.88 23.36 11.99
CA GLU A 83 75.56 22.03 11.44
C GLU A 83 74.85 21.13 12.45
N GLU A 84 75.25 21.16 13.73
CA GLU A 84 74.57 20.42 14.80
C GLU A 84 73.15 20.96 15.04
N HIS A 85 72.96 22.28 15.03
CA HIS A 85 71.62 22.88 15.11
C HIS A 85 70.73 22.51 13.92
N PHE A 86 71.24 22.56 12.69
CA PHE A 86 70.50 22.13 11.50
C PHE A 86 70.17 20.63 11.52
N ARG A 87 71.08 19.78 12.01
CA ARG A 87 70.83 18.35 12.21
C ARG A 87 69.70 18.13 13.23
N ALA A 88 69.73 18.82 14.36
CA ALA A 88 68.68 18.72 15.39
C ALA A 88 67.30 19.19 14.87
N LEU A 89 67.24 20.19 13.98
CA LEU A 89 66.00 20.58 13.30
C LEU A 89 65.52 19.50 12.32
N ALA A 90 66.41 18.93 11.50
CA ALA A 90 66.07 17.86 10.57
C ALA A 90 65.61 16.57 11.28
N GLU A 91 66.20 16.24 12.43
CA GLU A 91 65.78 15.11 13.28
C GLU A 91 64.39 15.35 13.89
N ARG A 92 64.07 16.58 14.31
CA ARG A 92 62.72 16.96 14.78
C ARG A 92 61.68 16.87 13.66
N GLU A 93 61.96 17.43 12.48
CA GLU A 93 61.03 17.39 11.36
C GLU A 93 60.84 15.96 10.81
N THR A 94 61.89 15.16 10.70
CA THR A 94 61.74 13.74 10.34
C THR A 94 61.02 12.93 11.42
N GLY A 95 61.14 13.30 12.71
CA GLY A 95 60.32 12.76 13.79
C GLY A 95 58.84 13.12 13.64
N ARG A 96 58.53 14.39 13.38
CA ARG A 96 57.18 14.91 13.14
C ARG A 96 56.52 14.21 11.95
N LEU A 97 57.22 14.14 10.81
CA LEU A 97 56.76 13.48 9.59
C LEU A 97 56.56 11.97 9.79
N LYS A 98 57.42 11.28 10.56
CA LYS A 98 57.19 9.86 10.92
C LYS A 98 55.90 9.69 11.72
N HIS A 99 55.62 10.57 12.67
CA HIS A 99 54.36 10.49 13.43
C HIS A 99 53.15 10.72 12.52
N GLU A 100 53.21 11.75 11.67
CA GLU A 100 52.17 12.07 10.67
C GLU A 100 51.92 10.90 9.70
N ILE A 101 52.97 10.23 9.21
CA ILE A 101 52.88 9.00 8.42
C ILE A 101 52.17 7.89 9.21
N THR A 102 52.59 7.59 10.44
CA THR A 102 51.92 6.53 11.24
C THR A 102 50.47 6.86 11.55
N GLN A 103 50.10 8.15 11.66
CA GLN A 103 48.71 8.57 11.83
C GLN A 103 47.89 8.32 10.55
N LEU A 104 48.46 8.62 9.37
CA LEU A 104 47.84 8.36 8.07
C LEU A 104 47.73 6.86 7.78
N GLU A 105 48.73 6.04 8.14
CA GLU A 105 48.68 4.58 8.03
C GLU A 105 47.55 4.00 8.89
N ASN A 106 47.40 4.47 10.15
CA ASN A 106 46.28 4.07 11.02
C ASN A 106 44.91 4.55 10.52
N GLN A 107 44.85 5.69 9.83
CA GLN A 107 43.62 6.12 9.15
C GLN A 107 43.30 5.20 7.96
N LEU A 108 44.30 4.87 7.13
CA LEU A 108 44.17 3.98 5.97
C LEU A 108 43.73 2.57 6.36
N THR A 109 44.29 1.98 7.43
CA THR A 109 43.81 0.68 7.93
C THR A 109 42.36 0.75 8.39
N SER A 110 41.98 1.76 9.18
CA SER A 110 40.58 1.95 9.62
C SER A 110 39.60 2.19 8.46
N LEU A 111 40.06 2.82 7.37
CA LEU A 111 39.27 3.01 6.14
C LEU A 111 39.15 1.71 5.35
N ASN A 112 40.21 0.89 5.30
CA ASN A 112 40.19 -0.42 4.65
C ASN A 112 39.30 -1.42 5.41
N GLU A 113 39.29 -1.39 6.75
CA GLU A 113 38.34 -2.17 7.57
C GLU A 113 36.89 -1.76 7.31
N LYS A 114 36.60 -0.45 7.29
CA LYS A 114 35.28 0.09 6.93
C LYS A 114 34.87 -0.36 5.53
N LYS A 115 35.76 -0.22 4.54
CA LYS A 115 35.56 -0.70 3.17
C LYS A 115 35.21 -2.20 3.15
N ASN A 116 36.00 -3.05 3.79
CA ASN A 116 35.75 -4.50 3.84
C ASN A 116 34.39 -4.83 4.50
N SER A 117 34.00 -4.09 5.55
CA SER A 117 32.69 -4.25 6.18
C SER A 117 31.52 -3.83 5.26
N GLN A 118 31.71 -2.79 4.45
CA GLN A 118 30.75 -2.33 3.46
C GLN A 118 30.65 -3.31 2.28
N GLU A 119 31.77 -3.81 1.75
CA GLU A 119 31.80 -4.85 0.72
C GLU A 119 31.12 -6.15 1.19
N SER A 120 31.35 -6.59 2.44
CA SER A 120 30.62 -7.72 3.03
C SER A 120 29.12 -7.47 3.17
N SER A 121 28.71 -6.23 3.47
CA SER A 121 27.31 -5.84 3.60
C SER A 121 26.61 -5.75 2.24
N ILE A 122 27.29 -5.20 1.22
CA ILE A 122 26.84 -5.17 -0.17
C ILE A 122 26.70 -6.60 -0.71
N PHE A 123 27.68 -7.48 -0.48
CA PHE A 123 27.60 -8.88 -0.90
C PHE A 123 26.36 -9.59 -0.32
N LYS A 124 26.09 -9.41 0.99
CA LYS A 124 24.89 -9.95 1.65
C LYS A 124 23.59 -9.33 1.11
N ALA A 125 23.59 -8.06 0.74
CA ALA A 125 22.45 -7.40 0.12
C ALA A 125 22.19 -7.92 -1.30
N SER A 126 23.24 -8.10 -2.11
CA SER A 126 23.15 -8.71 -3.44
C SER A 126 22.64 -10.14 -3.39
N GLN A 127 23.13 -10.96 -2.45
CA GLN A 127 22.63 -12.32 -2.25
C GLN A 127 21.12 -12.32 -1.95
N LYS A 128 20.66 -11.49 -1.00
CA LYS A 128 19.21 -11.35 -0.70
C LYS A 128 18.40 -10.86 -1.89
N LEU A 129 18.97 -9.97 -2.70
CA LEU A 129 18.31 -9.43 -3.89
C LEU A 129 18.13 -10.53 -4.94
N ASP A 130 19.12 -11.42 -5.12
CA ASP A 130 19.02 -12.57 -6.01
C ASP A 130 18.12 -13.69 -5.45
N GLU A 131 18.08 -13.90 -4.12
CA GLU A 131 17.08 -14.74 -3.45
C GLU A 131 15.65 -14.23 -3.73
N LEU A 132 15.40 -12.92 -3.59
CA LEU A 132 14.12 -12.29 -3.91
C LEU A 132 13.76 -12.34 -5.41
N LYS A 133 14.72 -12.21 -6.33
CA LYS A 133 14.48 -12.44 -7.77
C LYS A 133 14.03 -13.88 -8.04
N ASN A 134 14.69 -14.86 -7.41
CA ASN A 134 14.37 -16.26 -7.60
C ASN A 134 12.97 -16.58 -7.06
N GLN A 135 12.58 -15.97 -5.93
CA GLN A 135 11.22 -16.05 -5.40
C GLN A 135 10.21 -15.38 -6.35
N LEU A 136 10.45 -14.14 -6.78
CA LEU A 136 9.56 -13.42 -7.70
C LEU A 136 9.33 -14.16 -9.02
N ASN A 137 10.38 -14.82 -9.56
CA ASN A 137 10.25 -15.66 -10.74
C ASN A 137 9.40 -16.93 -10.47
N TRP A 138 9.51 -17.54 -9.28
CA TRP A 138 8.63 -18.64 -8.86
C TRP A 138 7.17 -18.19 -8.70
N ASP A 139 6.95 -17.03 -8.08
CA ASP A 139 5.62 -16.45 -7.89
C ASP A 139 4.98 -16.09 -9.24
N GLN A 140 5.75 -15.53 -10.19
CA GLN A 140 5.30 -15.30 -11.56
C GLN A 140 4.93 -16.60 -12.28
N GLN A 141 5.79 -17.63 -12.23
CA GLN A 141 5.50 -18.92 -12.87
C GLN A 141 4.26 -19.58 -12.27
N THR A 142 4.05 -19.44 -10.96
CA THR A 142 2.86 -19.93 -10.25
C THR A 142 1.60 -19.16 -10.66
N LEU A 143 1.68 -17.84 -10.80
CA LEU A 143 0.57 -17.01 -11.29
C LEU A 143 0.23 -17.31 -12.75
N GLU A 144 1.23 -17.47 -13.62
CA GLU A 144 1.02 -17.87 -15.02
C GLU A 144 0.36 -19.26 -15.14
N ALA A 145 0.71 -20.21 -14.27
CA ALA A 145 0.06 -21.51 -14.21
C ALA A 145 -1.41 -21.38 -13.75
N TRP A 146 -1.68 -20.57 -12.73
CA TRP A 146 -3.05 -20.29 -12.27
C TRP A 146 -3.92 -19.60 -13.33
N LEU A 147 -3.36 -18.67 -14.09
CA LEU A 147 -4.09 -17.99 -15.17
C LEU A 147 -4.41 -18.95 -16.34
N LYS A 148 -3.50 -19.88 -16.67
CA LYS A 148 -3.74 -20.94 -17.67
C LYS A 148 -4.81 -21.93 -17.19
N GLU A 149 -4.74 -22.37 -15.94
CA GLU A 149 -5.74 -23.23 -15.30
C GLU A 149 -7.13 -22.55 -15.24
N SER A 150 -7.18 -21.25 -14.93
CA SER A 150 -8.43 -20.48 -14.95
C SER A 150 -9.00 -20.41 -16.37
N ALA A 151 -8.17 -20.08 -17.37
CA ALA A 151 -8.60 -20.01 -18.77
C ALA A 151 -9.17 -21.35 -19.27
N HIS A 152 -8.54 -22.48 -18.93
CA HIS A 152 -9.07 -23.80 -19.28
C HIS A 152 -10.40 -24.12 -18.57
N ARG A 153 -10.60 -23.67 -17.32
CA ARG A 153 -11.90 -23.79 -16.64
C ARG A 153 -12.98 -22.91 -17.26
N ASP A 154 -12.62 -21.74 -17.77
CA ASP A 154 -13.52 -20.86 -18.52
C ASP A 154 -13.87 -21.46 -19.89
N GLU A 155 -12.91 -22.11 -20.57
CA GLU A 155 -13.13 -22.90 -21.79
C GLU A 155 -14.08 -24.09 -21.55
N ASP A 156 -13.83 -24.88 -20.49
CA ASP A 156 -14.66 -26.03 -20.10
C ASP A 156 -16.07 -25.62 -19.70
N THR A 157 -16.23 -24.56 -18.89
CA THR A 157 -17.57 -24.06 -18.53
C THR A 157 -18.31 -23.47 -19.73
N MET A 158 -17.61 -22.84 -20.67
CA MET A 158 -18.19 -22.41 -21.95
C MET A 158 -18.57 -23.61 -22.85
N ALA A 159 -17.82 -24.70 -22.83
CA ALA A 159 -18.19 -25.96 -23.50
C ALA A 159 -19.44 -26.59 -22.85
N ILE A 160 -19.50 -26.67 -21.52
CA ILE A 160 -20.67 -27.16 -20.77
C ILE A 160 -21.90 -26.30 -21.06
N LEU A 161 -21.78 -24.97 -21.05
CA LEU A 161 -22.87 -24.04 -21.41
C LEU A 161 -23.31 -24.18 -22.87
N LYS A 162 -22.40 -24.52 -23.79
CA LYS A 162 -22.71 -24.81 -25.20
C LYS A 162 -23.48 -26.12 -25.34
N TYR A 163 -23.08 -27.18 -24.64
CA TYR A 163 -23.81 -28.45 -24.62
C TYR A 163 -25.18 -28.30 -23.95
N ALA A 164 -25.28 -27.67 -22.79
CA ALA A 164 -26.56 -27.39 -22.12
C ALA A 164 -27.53 -26.60 -23.02
N LYS A 165 -27.05 -25.63 -23.81
CA LYS A 165 -27.85 -24.92 -24.82
C LYS A 165 -28.24 -25.77 -26.04
N GLN A 166 -27.51 -26.83 -26.35
CA GLN A 166 -27.90 -27.83 -27.36
C GLN A 166 -28.94 -28.80 -26.79
N ASP A 167 -28.75 -29.27 -25.56
CA ASP A 167 -29.70 -30.13 -24.85
C ASP A 167 -31.02 -29.43 -24.61
N GLU A 168 -31.04 -28.16 -24.18
CA GLU A 168 -32.27 -27.35 -24.10
C GLU A 168 -33.02 -27.25 -25.44
N ARG A 169 -32.30 -27.19 -26.57
CA ARG A 169 -32.92 -27.16 -27.90
C ARG A 169 -33.50 -28.53 -28.24
N LYS A 170 -32.78 -29.62 -27.94
CA LYS A 170 -33.24 -30.99 -28.17
C LYS A 170 -34.42 -31.36 -27.27
N ILE A 171 -34.41 -30.94 -26.01
CA ILE A 171 -35.53 -31.07 -25.07
C ILE A 171 -36.74 -30.31 -25.64
N ARG A 172 -36.59 -29.04 -26.05
CA ARG A 172 -37.70 -28.28 -26.67
C ARG A 172 -38.26 -28.94 -27.93
N GLU A 173 -37.39 -29.46 -28.81
CA GLU A 173 -37.80 -30.20 -30.01
C GLU A 173 -38.57 -31.50 -29.66
N LEU A 174 -38.06 -32.27 -28.70
CA LEU A 174 -38.70 -33.50 -28.23
C LEU A 174 -40.02 -33.23 -27.51
N THR A 175 -40.11 -32.19 -26.69
CA THR A 175 -41.36 -31.76 -26.04
C THR A 175 -42.40 -31.37 -27.09
N LEU A 176 -42.03 -30.55 -28.08
CA LEU A 176 -42.94 -30.14 -29.16
C LEU A 176 -43.38 -31.32 -30.04
N ASN A 177 -42.52 -32.33 -30.23
CA ASN A 177 -42.89 -33.57 -30.90
C ASN A 177 -43.79 -34.48 -30.03
N MET A 178 -43.59 -34.52 -28.70
CA MET A 178 -44.52 -35.18 -27.76
C MET A 178 -45.89 -34.48 -27.71
N GLU A 179 -45.93 -33.15 -27.75
CA GLU A 179 -47.17 -32.37 -27.84
C GLU A 179 -47.92 -32.68 -29.14
N LYS A 180 -47.23 -32.75 -30.29
CA LYS A 180 -47.83 -33.20 -31.55
C LYS A 180 -48.37 -34.63 -31.46
N LEU A 181 -47.57 -35.58 -30.98
CA LEU A 181 -47.97 -36.99 -30.89
C LEU A 181 -49.13 -37.21 -29.89
N THR A 182 -49.21 -36.42 -28.82
CA THR A 182 -50.35 -36.45 -27.88
C THR A 182 -51.58 -35.74 -28.45
N LEU A 183 -51.42 -34.69 -29.26
CA LEU A 183 -52.53 -34.10 -30.02
C LEU A 183 -53.07 -35.09 -31.06
N GLU A 184 -52.21 -35.72 -31.85
CA GLU A 184 -52.61 -36.79 -32.79
C GLU A 184 -53.26 -37.97 -32.09
N SER A 185 -52.72 -38.42 -30.95
CA SER A 185 -53.29 -39.52 -30.16
C SER A 185 -54.67 -39.16 -29.61
N THR A 186 -54.86 -37.93 -29.12
CA THR A 186 -56.18 -37.48 -28.65
C THR A 186 -57.17 -37.19 -29.78
N GLN A 187 -56.71 -36.81 -30.97
CA GLN A 187 -57.53 -36.75 -32.19
C GLN A 187 -57.96 -38.15 -32.65
N LYS A 188 -57.01 -39.09 -32.76
CA LYS A 188 -57.27 -40.51 -33.11
C LYS A 188 -58.18 -41.20 -32.10
N ARG A 189 -58.08 -40.85 -30.81
CA ARG A 189 -59.04 -41.30 -29.79
C ARG A 189 -60.42 -40.68 -30.02
N LYS A 190 -60.55 -39.37 -30.27
CA LYS A 190 -61.85 -38.75 -30.59
C LYS A 190 -62.51 -39.36 -31.82
N THR A 191 -61.75 -39.69 -32.87
CA THR A 191 -62.32 -40.39 -34.04
C THR A 191 -62.75 -41.80 -33.67
N LEU A 192 -61.96 -42.55 -32.88
CA LEU A 192 -62.37 -43.87 -32.39
C LEU A 192 -63.61 -43.81 -31.48
N ASP A 193 -63.71 -42.81 -30.60
CA ASP A 193 -64.86 -42.59 -29.73
C ASP A 193 -66.12 -42.27 -30.57
N ASN A 194 -65.99 -41.48 -31.64
CA ASN A 194 -67.09 -41.20 -32.57
C ASN A 194 -67.52 -42.46 -33.36
N GLU A 195 -66.58 -43.18 -33.96
CA GLU A 195 -66.83 -44.44 -34.68
C GLU A 195 -67.47 -45.50 -33.77
N LEU A 196 -67.08 -45.54 -32.49
CA LEU A 196 -67.70 -46.37 -31.47
C LEU A 196 -69.15 -45.93 -31.19
N ILE A 197 -69.43 -44.63 -31.08
CA ILE A 197 -70.78 -44.10 -30.92
C ILE A 197 -71.64 -44.41 -32.16
N GLU A 198 -71.12 -44.24 -33.37
CA GLU A 198 -71.84 -44.51 -34.62
C GLU A 198 -72.11 -46.02 -34.80
N THR A 199 -71.15 -46.88 -34.52
CA THR A 199 -71.36 -48.35 -34.56
C THR A 199 -72.31 -48.85 -33.47
N VAL A 200 -72.19 -48.36 -32.22
CA VAL A 200 -73.11 -48.74 -31.13
C VAL A 200 -74.52 -48.20 -31.39
N THR A 201 -74.68 -46.97 -31.89
CA THR A 201 -76.03 -46.44 -32.22
C THR A 201 -76.64 -47.14 -33.44
N ALA A 202 -75.84 -47.53 -34.44
CA ALA A 202 -76.30 -48.38 -35.55
C ALA A 202 -76.74 -49.78 -35.09
N GLN A 203 -76.00 -50.41 -34.16
CA GLN A 203 -76.39 -51.68 -33.54
C GLN A 203 -77.69 -51.54 -32.72
N LEU A 204 -77.79 -50.53 -31.86
CA LEU A 204 -78.99 -50.27 -31.07
C LEU A 204 -80.21 -49.99 -31.96
N LEU A 205 -80.03 -49.25 -33.06
CA LEU A 205 -81.07 -49.02 -34.06
C LEU A 205 -81.45 -50.30 -34.81
N ALA A 206 -80.52 -51.22 -35.08
CA ALA A 206 -80.84 -52.52 -35.67
C ALA A 206 -81.69 -53.38 -34.72
N GLU A 207 -81.30 -53.47 -33.44
CA GLU A 207 -82.04 -54.20 -32.41
C GLU A 207 -83.45 -53.60 -32.17
N ILE A 208 -83.56 -52.27 -32.09
CA ILE A 208 -84.84 -51.57 -31.96
C ILE A 208 -85.72 -51.81 -33.21
N ASN A 209 -85.15 -51.78 -34.42
CA ASN A 209 -85.91 -52.07 -35.64
C ASN A 209 -86.33 -53.54 -35.75
N GLN A 210 -85.51 -54.48 -35.30
CA GLN A 210 -85.87 -55.90 -35.30
C GLN A 210 -86.96 -56.20 -34.27
N THR A 211 -86.81 -55.73 -33.03
CA THR A 211 -87.86 -55.87 -32.01
C THR A 211 -89.14 -55.14 -32.40
N LEU A 212 -89.08 -54.01 -33.13
CA LEU A 212 -90.27 -53.38 -33.72
C LEU A 212 -90.94 -54.23 -34.81
N ARG A 213 -90.20 -54.99 -35.62
CA ARG A 213 -90.80 -55.94 -36.59
C ARG A 213 -91.53 -57.06 -35.85
N GLU A 214 -90.85 -57.72 -34.92
CA GLU A 214 -91.40 -58.78 -34.07
C GLU A 214 -92.67 -58.31 -33.34
N LYS A 215 -92.67 -57.10 -32.76
CA LYS A 215 -93.85 -56.47 -32.13
C LYS A 215 -94.98 -56.22 -33.13
N ASN A 216 -94.68 -55.74 -34.33
CA ASN A 216 -95.68 -55.45 -35.35
C ASN A 216 -96.33 -56.73 -35.90
N ASP A 217 -95.57 -57.80 -36.11
CA ASP A 217 -96.10 -59.07 -36.59
C ASP A 217 -96.93 -59.77 -35.50
N LEU A 218 -96.50 -59.73 -34.23
CA LEU A 218 -97.33 -60.16 -33.10
C LEU A 218 -98.64 -59.34 -32.95
N ILE A 219 -98.62 -58.06 -33.35
CA ILE A 219 -99.83 -57.20 -33.41
C ILE A 219 -100.73 -57.60 -34.60
N LYS A 220 -100.18 -57.98 -35.76
CA LYS A 220 -100.97 -58.52 -36.89
C LYS A 220 -101.63 -59.84 -36.49
N GLU A 221 -100.90 -60.75 -35.87
CA GLU A 221 -101.45 -62.03 -35.38
C GLU A 221 -102.58 -61.81 -34.36
N ARG A 222 -102.37 -60.90 -33.39
CA ARG A 222 -103.42 -60.54 -32.41
C ARG A 222 -104.64 -59.89 -33.07
N LYS A 223 -104.46 -59.04 -34.09
CA LYS A 223 -105.59 -58.51 -34.87
C LYS A 223 -106.33 -59.62 -35.63
N GLY A 224 -105.61 -60.51 -36.31
CA GLY A 224 -106.18 -61.64 -37.05
C GLY A 224 -106.82 -62.71 -36.15
N PHE A 225 -106.41 -62.82 -34.89
CA PHE A 225 -107.12 -63.60 -33.87
C PHE A 225 -108.42 -62.90 -33.45
N MET A 226 -108.33 -61.64 -33.02
CA MET A 226 -109.47 -60.86 -32.54
C MET A 226 -110.56 -60.67 -33.60
N GLN A 227 -110.18 -60.57 -34.88
CA GLN A 227 -111.15 -60.47 -35.97
C GLN A 227 -111.93 -61.77 -36.20
N ARG A 228 -111.27 -62.95 -36.10
CA ARG A 228 -111.97 -64.25 -36.15
C ARG A 228 -112.95 -64.44 -34.99
N GLU A 229 -112.58 -63.99 -33.79
CA GLU A 229 -113.49 -63.99 -32.63
C GLU A 229 -114.70 -63.07 -32.86
N VAL A 230 -114.53 -61.90 -33.49
CA VAL A 230 -115.65 -61.01 -33.86
C VAL A 230 -116.55 -61.66 -34.92
N GLU A 231 -115.98 -62.29 -35.94
CA GLU A 231 -116.73 -62.99 -37.01
C GLU A 231 -117.55 -64.16 -36.44
N ASN A 232 -116.96 -64.96 -35.54
CA ASN A 232 -117.62 -66.05 -34.81
C ASN A 232 -118.80 -65.54 -33.94
N ASN A 233 -118.61 -64.46 -33.19
CA ASN A 233 -119.70 -63.86 -32.39
C ASN A 233 -120.87 -63.35 -33.27
N GLN A 234 -120.60 -62.74 -34.43
CA GLN A 234 -121.67 -62.36 -35.36
C GLN A 234 -122.43 -63.56 -35.93
N GLU A 235 -121.79 -64.73 -36.08
CA GLU A 235 -122.47 -65.94 -36.53
C GLU A 235 -123.38 -66.52 -35.43
N LEU A 236 -122.95 -66.45 -34.16
CA LEU A 236 -123.81 -66.77 -33.01
C LEU A 236 -125.03 -65.82 -32.92
N GLU A 237 -124.85 -64.51 -33.10
CA GLU A 237 -125.97 -63.54 -33.12
C GLU A 237 -127.00 -63.85 -34.21
N ARG A 238 -126.55 -64.21 -35.42
CA ARG A 238 -127.43 -64.62 -36.53
C ARG A 238 -128.27 -65.85 -36.19
N ASN A 239 -127.67 -66.82 -35.49
CA ASN A 239 -128.35 -68.04 -35.04
C ASN A 239 -129.37 -67.77 -33.93
N ILE A 240 -129.06 -66.90 -32.96
CA ILE A 240 -130.00 -66.45 -31.92
C ILE A 240 -131.24 -65.80 -32.57
N GLY A 241 -131.03 -64.83 -33.46
CA GLY A 241 -132.13 -64.15 -34.16
C GLY A 241 -132.96 -65.09 -35.07
N ALA A 242 -132.40 -66.23 -35.51
CA ALA A 242 -133.18 -67.26 -36.21
C ALA A 242 -134.14 -67.99 -35.26
N ALA A 243 -133.65 -68.39 -34.07
CA ALA A 243 -134.46 -69.05 -33.05
C ALA A 243 -135.57 -68.14 -32.49
N GLU A 244 -135.29 -66.85 -32.24
CA GLU A 244 -136.29 -65.87 -31.79
C GLU A 244 -137.46 -65.73 -32.79
N ARG A 245 -137.15 -65.63 -34.08
CA ARG A 245 -138.17 -65.61 -35.16
C ARG A 245 -138.95 -66.92 -35.27
N GLN A 246 -138.48 -68.02 -34.67
CA GLN A 246 -139.22 -69.29 -34.60
C GLN A 246 -140.10 -69.33 -33.34
N MET A 247 -139.60 -68.84 -32.20
CA MET A 247 -140.35 -68.67 -30.96
C MET A 247 -141.58 -67.75 -31.14
N ILE A 248 -141.42 -66.63 -31.85
CA ILE A 248 -142.52 -65.68 -32.11
C ILE A 248 -143.64 -66.34 -32.94
N ARG A 249 -143.30 -67.13 -33.97
CA ARG A 249 -144.29 -67.82 -34.80
C ARG A 249 -145.10 -68.87 -34.01
N LEU A 250 -144.44 -69.63 -33.14
CA LEU A 250 -145.13 -70.58 -32.26
C LEU A 250 -146.06 -69.88 -31.24
N ARG A 251 -145.66 -68.73 -30.69
CA ARG A 251 -146.52 -67.88 -29.85
C ARG A 251 -147.73 -67.31 -30.61
N GLN A 252 -147.56 -66.96 -31.89
CA GLN A 252 -148.65 -66.48 -32.74
C GLN A 252 -149.72 -67.57 -32.93
N GLN A 253 -149.30 -68.81 -33.22
CA GLN A 253 -150.20 -69.96 -33.42
C GLN A 253 -150.99 -70.31 -32.15
N LEU A 254 -150.34 -70.26 -30.98
CA LEU A 254 -151.02 -70.50 -29.70
C LEU A 254 -152.18 -69.52 -29.45
N LEU A 255 -151.97 -68.23 -29.75
CA LEU A 255 -152.98 -67.18 -29.57
C LEU A 255 -154.21 -67.32 -30.49
N ASP A 256 -154.06 -67.97 -31.64
CA ASP A 256 -155.20 -68.23 -32.54
C ASP A 256 -155.99 -69.48 -32.12
N GLU A 257 -155.34 -70.53 -31.60
CA GLU A 257 -156.08 -71.66 -31.02
C GLU A 257 -156.80 -71.28 -29.70
N GLU A 258 -156.21 -70.40 -28.88
CA GLU A 258 -156.89 -69.81 -27.71
C GLU A 258 -158.16 -68.99 -28.07
N ARG A 259 -158.30 -68.56 -29.33
CA ARG A 259 -159.51 -67.89 -29.84
C ARG A 259 -160.55 -68.91 -30.32
N ASN A 260 -160.11 -69.99 -30.97
CA ASN A 260 -160.98 -71.11 -31.36
C ASN A 260 -161.61 -71.77 -30.12
N GLN A 261 -160.80 -72.03 -29.08
CA GLN A 261 -161.28 -72.63 -27.83
C GLN A 261 -162.38 -71.79 -27.16
N ARG A 262 -162.24 -70.46 -27.14
CA ARG A 262 -163.25 -69.56 -26.55
C ARG A 262 -164.59 -69.60 -27.29
N ARG A 263 -164.59 -69.55 -28.63
CA ARG A 263 -165.83 -69.71 -29.42
C ARG A 263 -166.58 -71.00 -29.11
N LEU A 264 -165.84 -72.11 -28.96
CA LEU A 264 -166.43 -73.40 -28.62
C LEU A 264 -166.98 -73.47 -27.17
N GLN A 265 -166.47 -72.63 -26.26
CA GLN A 265 -167.11 -72.46 -24.94
C GLN A 265 -168.43 -71.69 -25.05
N ASP A 266 -168.45 -70.59 -25.79
CA ASP A 266 -169.66 -69.77 -26.00
C ASP A 266 -170.81 -70.61 -26.58
N GLU A 267 -170.53 -71.46 -27.58
CA GLU A 267 -171.50 -72.38 -28.18
C GLU A 267 -172.03 -73.44 -27.18
N VAL A 268 -171.17 -73.94 -26.29
CA VAL A 268 -171.56 -74.94 -25.26
C VAL A 268 -172.46 -74.31 -24.19
N GLU A 269 -172.27 -73.04 -23.82
CA GLU A 269 -173.14 -72.37 -22.85
C GLU A 269 -174.55 -72.13 -23.40
N VAL A 270 -174.68 -71.77 -24.69
CA VAL A 270 -175.98 -71.67 -25.38
C VAL A 270 -176.72 -73.02 -25.41
N LEU A 271 -176.00 -74.12 -25.62
CA LEU A 271 -176.60 -75.46 -25.60
C LEU A 271 -177.04 -75.91 -24.20
N LYS A 272 -176.29 -75.59 -23.14
CA LYS A 272 -176.74 -75.83 -21.75
C LYS A 272 -178.04 -75.10 -21.45
N GLY A 273 -178.11 -73.80 -21.76
CA GLY A 273 -179.29 -72.96 -21.51
C GLY A 273 -180.56 -73.35 -22.28
N THR A 274 -180.48 -74.28 -23.24
CA THR A 274 -181.66 -74.92 -23.87
C THR A 274 -181.98 -76.28 -23.26
N LEU A 275 -180.96 -77.09 -22.92
CA LEU A 275 -181.13 -78.36 -22.24
C LEU A 275 -181.82 -78.21 -20.87
N ASP A 276 -181.41 -77.24 -20.06
CA ASP A 276 -181.92 -77.06 -18.70
C ASP A 276 -183.44 -76.77 -18.67
N ARG A 277 -183.94 -76.03 -19.67
CA ARG A 277 -185.38 -75.78 -19.86
C ARG A 277 -186.15 -77.07 -20.17
N THR A 278 -185.57 -77.97 -20.98
CA THR A 278 -186.21 -79.26 -21.28
C THR A 278 -186.14 -80.25 -20.11
N ALA A 279 -185.14 -80.13 -19.22
CA ALA A 279 -185.05 -80.96 -18.02
C ALA A 279 -186.17 -80.62 -17.02
N THR A 280 -186.46 -79.33 -16.79
CA THR A 280 -187.52 -78.90 -15.87
C THR A 280 -188.93 -79.38 -16.28
N ASP A 281 -189.21 -79.48 -17.58
CA ASP A 281 -190.49 -80.02 -18.09
C ASP A 281 -190.59 -81.56 -17.95
N VAL A 282 -189.45 -82.26 -17.80
CA VAL A 282 -189.40 -83.72 -17.58
C VAL A 282 -189.49 -84.08 -16.08
N GLU A 283 -188.91 -83.27 -15.19
CA GLU A 283 -189.03 -83.50 -13.74
C GLU A 283 -190.47 -83.35 -13.24
N THR A 284 -191.23 -82.39 -13.79
CA THR A 284 -192.65 -82.16 -13.49
C THR A 284 -193.58 -83.27 -14.01
N THR A 285 -193.12 -84.10 -14.95
CA THR A 285 -193.88 -85.27 -15.43
C THR A 285 -193.46 -86.58 -14.76
N ARG A 286 -192.17 -86.77 -14.44
CA ARG A 286 -191.68 -87.92 -13.66
C ARG A 286 -192.30 -88.01 -12.27
N SER A 287 -192.54 -86.87 -11.62
CA SER A 287 -193.16 -86.78 -10.29
C SER A 287 -194.60 -87.32 -10.23
N GLN A 288 -195.30 -87.48 -11.37
CA GLN A 288 -196.62 -88.13 -11.42
C GLN A 288 -196.61 -89.59 -10.92
N LEU A 289 -195.51 -90.32 -11.15
CA LEU A 289 -195.53 -91.78 -11.26
C LEU A 289 -194.97 -92.52 -10.03
N ALA A 290 -194.30 -91.82 -9.12
CA ALA A 290 -193.71 -92.44 -7.92
C ALA A 290 -194.76 -92.88 -6.89
N SER A 291 -195.83 -92.09 -6.72
CA SER A 291 -196.88 -92.29 -5.70
C SER A 291 -197.66 -93.61 -5.89
N MET A 292 -198.05 -93.91 -7.13
CA MET A 292 -198.82 -95.12 -7.46
C MET A 292 -197.99 -96.41 -7.36
N LYS A 293 -196.66 -96.34 -7.42
CA LYS A 293 -195.82 -97.53 -7.62
C LYS A 293 -195.36 -98.20 -6.31
N LYS A 294 -195.19 -97.44 -5.22
CA LYS A 294 -194.63 -97.98 -3.97
C LYS A 294 -195.59 -98.89 -3.19
N ALA A 295 -196.89 -98.61 -3.22
CA ALA A 295 -197.89 -99.33 -2.42
C ALA A 295 -198.17 -100.78 -2.86
N LEU A 296 -197.74 -101.18 -4.06
CA LEU A 296 -198.18 -102.44 -4.69
C LEU A 296 -197.23 -103.63 -4.47
N GLN A 297 -196.00 -103.41 -3.99
CA GLN A 297 -194.90 -104.39 -4.12
C GLN A 297 -194.37 -104.95 -2.78
N GLU A 298 -194.68 -104.32 -1.65
CA GLU A 298 -194.20 -104.75 -0.31
C GLU A 298 -194.97 -105.98 0.28
N LYS A 299 -195.91 -106.59 -0.47
CA LYS A 299 -196.87 -107.57 0.07
C LYS A 299 -196.72 -109.03 -0.36
N THR A 300 -195.91 -109.34 -1.36
CA THR A 300 -196.02 -110.64 -2.08
C THR A 300 -194.77 -111.52 -2.12
N GLU A 301 -193.55 -110.99 -1.99
CA GLU A 301 -192.32 -111.76 -2.34
C GLU A 301 -191.49 -112.28 -1.15
N THR A 302 -191.92 -112.07 0.11
CA THR A 302 -191.32 -112.68 1.31
C THR A 302 -192.20 -113.76 1.97
N ALA A 303 -193.24 -114.21 1.26
CA ALA A 303 -194.21 -115.19 1.78
C ALA A 303 -193.87 -116.67 1.51
N GLU A 304 -192.92 -116.97 0.61
CA GLU A 304 -192.66 -118.36 0.17
C GLU A 304 -191.56 -119.10 0.95
N GLU A 305 -190.49 -118.42 1.39
CA GLU A 305 -189.35 -119.07 2.06
C GLU A 305 -189.40 -119.05 3.59
N THR A 306 -190.61 -119.00 4.15
CA THR A 306 -190.92 -119.68 5.42
C THR A 306 -190.93 -121.22 5.27
N LYS A 307 -190.00 -121.77 4.46
CA LYS A 307 -189.86 -123.17 4.00
C LYS A 307 -188.40 -123.67 4.06
N LEU A 308 -187.72 -123.63 5.20
CA LEU A 308 -188.28 -123.77 6.52
C LEU A 308 -187.31 -123.24 7.57
N GLN A 309 -187.91 -122.87 8.69
CA GLN A 309 -187.42 -123.07 10.06
C GLN A 309 -186.41 -124.23 10.21
N ASN A 310 -185.51 -124.12 11.20
CA ASN A 310 -184.76 -125.24 11.78
C ASN A 310 -183.56 -125.84 11.00
N THR A 311 -182.70 -124.99 10.43
CA THR A 311 -181.23 -125.17 10.62
C THR A 311 -180.56 -124.06 11.45
N VAL A 312 -181.38 -123.37 12.26
CA VAL A 312 -181.09 -123.01 13.66
C VAL A 312 -179.99 -121.97 13.94
N LEU A 313 -180.43 -120.81 14.45
CA LEU A 313 -179.75 -120.01 15.51
C LEU A 313 -178.20 -119.94 15.46
N LYS A 314 -177.63 -119.38 14.38
CA LYS A 314 -176.23 -118.91 14.27
C LYS A 314 -176.01 -118.09 12.97
N GLU A 315 -175.62 -116.81 12.97
CA GLU A 315 -175.79 -115.70 13.93
C GLU A 315 -175.42 -114.35 13.24
N LYS A 316 -176.09 -113.24 13.61
CA LYS A 316 -175.61 -111.82 13.58
C LYS A 316 -175.12 -111.16 12.26
N LEU A 317 -175.99 -110.38 11.58
CA LEU A 317 -175.62 -109.14 10.83
C LEU A 317 -176.85 -108.26 10.51
N LEU A 318 -176.88 -106.95 10.88
CA LEU A 318 -177.96 -105.97 10.51
C LEU A 318 -177.69 -104.52 11.03
N GLN A 319 -177.71 -103.45 10.17
CA GLN A 319 -177.93 -101.98 10.46
C GLN A 319 -177.46 -101.01 9.31
N VAL A 320 -178.33 -100.20 8.64
CA VAL A 320 -177.97 -99.08 7.65
C VAL A 320 -179.11 -98.03 7.42
N MET A 321 -178.83 -96.69 7.29
CA MET A 321 -179.64 -95.51 6.76
C MET A 321 -178.88 -94.12 7.00
N GLU A 322 -179.15 -92.86 6.54
CA GLU A 322 -179.80 -92.14 5.37
C GLU A 322 -179.52 -90.55 5.39
N ALA A 323 -180.10 -89.73 4.46
CA ALA A 323 -180.21 -88.20 4.39
C ALA A 323 -179.10 -87.26 3.72
N VAL A 324 -179.29 -85.90 3.54
CA VAL A 324 -178.82 -85.05 2.34
C VAL A 324 -178.47 -83.46 2.51
N LEU A 325 -177.44 -82.85 1.78
CA LEU A 325 -176.97 -81.39 1.43
C LEU A 325 -175.95 -80.51 2.34
N ASP A 326 -175.23 -79.33 2.08
CA ASP A 326 -174.97 -78.21 1.03
C ASP A 326 -173.68 -77.22 1.24
N GLY A 327 -173.31 -76.14 0.43
CA GLY A 327 -172.25 -75.02 0.73
C GLY A 327 -171.58 -73.98 -0.32
N GLU A 328 -170.85 -72.85 0.08
CA GLU A 328 -170.25 -71.62 -0.69
C GLU A 328 -169.05 -70.78 0.04
N GLU A 329 -168.29 -69.65 -0.32
CA GLU A 329 -167.60 -68.89 -1.49
C GLU A 329 -166.65 -67.60 -1.11
N GLN A 330 -165.67 -67.11 -1.97
CA GLN A 330 -165.09 -65.70 -2.33
C GLN A 330 -163.92 -64.79 -1.69
N ALA A 331 -163.10 -64.02 -2.54
CA ALA A 331 -162.56 -62.56 -2.47
C ALA A 331 -161.04 -61.98 -2.31
N ALA A 332 -160.70 -60.77 -2.93
CA ALA A 332 -159.71 -59.60 -2.69
C ALA A 332 -158.13 -59.49 -3.06
N GLN A 333 -157.50 -58.24 -3.14
CA GLN A 333 -156.08 -57.91 -3.65
C GLN A 333 -155.31 -56.58 -3.19
N MET A 334 -153.95 -56.52 -3.41
CA MET A 334 -152.99 -55.39 -3.77
C MET A 334 -152.43 -54.33 -2.74
N GLU A 335 -151.08 -54.12 -2.67
CA GLU A 335 -150.44 -52.87 -2.12
C GLU A 335 -149.02 -52.44 -2.64
N THR A 336 -147.91 -52.68 -1.92
CA THR A 336 -146.69 -51.79 -1.82
C THR A 336 -145.58 -51.88 -2.89
N LEU A 337 -144.82 -50.77 -3.13
CA LEU A 337 -143.56 -50.80 -3.94
C LEU A 337 -142.53 -49.62 -3.78
N LEU A 338 -142.50 -48.83 -2.68
CA LEU A 338 -141.91 -47.45 -2.71
C LEU A 338 -140.62 -47.11 -1.91
N LYS A 339 -139.91 -48.06 -1.27
CA LYS A 339 -138.93 -47.73 -0.19
C LYS A 339 -137.42 -47.75 -0.51
N GLU A 340 -136.96 -48.27 -1.65
CA GLU A 340 -135.57 -48.77 -1.75
C GLU A 340 -134.51 -47.75 -2.25
N GLN A 341 -134.92 -46.63 -2.86
CA GLN A 341 -134.00 -45.70 -3.55
C GLN A 341 -133.04 -44.91 -2.63
N GLU A 342 -133.30 -44.79 -1.32
CA GLU A 342 -132.52 -43.90 -0.43
C GLU A 342 -131.17 -44.46 0.08
N HIS A 343 -130.88 -45.74 -0.14
CA HIS A 343 -129.81 -46.42 0.59
C HIS A 343 -128.38 -46.05 0.12
N SER A 344 -128.20 -45.89 -1.19
CA SER A 344 -126.89 -45.85 -1.88
C SER A 344 -125.99 -44.66 -1.52
N ILE A 345 -126.55 -43.54 -1.06
CA ILE A 345 -125.80 -42.29 -0.80
C ILE A 345 -124.89 -42.39 0.45
N ARG A 346 -125.08 -43.39 1.31
CA ARG A 346 -124.42 -43.45 2.64
C ARG A 346 -123.01 -44.03 2.62
N GLU A 347 -122.70 -44.97 1.72
CA GLU A 347 -121.50 -45.81 1.82
C GLU A 347 -120.18 -45.06 1.57
N ILE A 348 -120.17 -44.14 0.60
CA ILE A 348 -118.96 -43.43 0.12
C ILE A 348 -118.25 -42.67 1.25
N LYS A 349 -118.98 -42.20 2.28
CA LYS A 349 -118.40 -41.48 3.43
C LYS A 349 -117.52 -42.36 4.34
N THR A 350 -117.70 -43.69 4.32
CA THR A 350 -117.01 -44.60 5.26
C THR A 350 -115.52 -44.80 4.93
N LEU A 351 -115.15 -44.76 3.66
CA LEU A 351 -113.79 -45.09 3.20
C LEU A 351 -112.73 -44.05 3.61
N LEU A 352 -113.12 -42.80 3.85
CA LEU A 352 -112.21 -41.71 4.23
C LEU A 352 -111.69 -41.82 5.68
N LEU A 353 -112.52 -42.30 6.62
CA LEU A 353 -112.12 -42.47 8.02
C LEU A 353 -111.01 -43.52 8.18
N ARG A 354 -111.14 -44.64 7.46
CA ARG A 354 -110.27 -45.82 7.57
C ARG A 354 -108.80 -45.56 7.22
N ARG A 355 -108.48 -44.46 6.51
CA ARG A 355 -107.09 -44.04 6.22
C ARG A 355 -106.44 -43.19 7.33
N ARG A 356 -107.19 -42.57 8.25
CA ARG A 356 -106.60 -41.75 9.33
C ARG A 356 -106.07 -42.60 10.49
N GLU A 357 -106.77 -43.66 10.87
CA GLU A 357 -106.41 -44.52 12.01
C GLU A 357 -105.10 -45.29 11.80
N LEU A 358 -104.83 -45.72 10.56
CA LEU A 358 -103.62 -46.46 10.18
C LEU A 358 -102.34 -45.65 10.46
N LEU A 359 -102.41 -44.33 10.30
CA LEU A 359 -101.31 -43.39 10.48
C LEU A 359 -100.95 -43.24 11.97
N PHE A 360 -101.95 -43.17 12.84
CA PHE A 360 -101.76 -42.99 14.28
C PHE A 360 -101.11 -44.22 14.94
N LYS A 361 -101.45 -45.43 14.50
CA LYS A 361 -100.76 -46.66 14.93
C LYS A 361 -99.27 -46.60 14.60
N LYS A 362 -98.91 -46.19 13.38
CA LYS A 362 -97.51 -46.16 12.95
C LYS A 362 -96.64 -45.14 13.69
N THR A 363 -97.22 -44.11 14.32
CA THR A 363 -96.48 -43.19 15.20
C THR A 363 -96.25 -43.77 16.60
N ARG A 364 -97.19 -44.56 17.15
CA ARG A 364 -96.98 -45.26 18.44
C ARG A 364 -96.05 -46.47 18.29
N ASP A 365 -96.15 -47.16 17.16
CA ASP A 365 -95.13 -48.10 16.68
C ASP A 365 -93.78 -47.41 16.47
N LEU A 366 -93.71 -46.07 16.42
CA LEU A 366 -92.50 -45.23 16.34
C LEU A 366 -92.10 -44.60 17.70
N GLN A 367 -92.61 -45.15 18.81
CA GLN A 367 -92.24 -44.79 20.19
C GLN A 367 -92.25 -46.01 21.15
N ALA A 368 -91.94 -47.24 20.68
CA ALA A 368 -91.85 -48.47 21.50
C ALA A 368 -90.43 -49.10 21.61
N LEU A 369 -89.56 -48.84 20.62
CA LEU A 369 -88.11 -49.12 20.46
C LEU A 369 -86.91 -47.98 19.96
N ARG A 370 -86.47 -46.61 20.07
CA ARG A 370 -86.33 -45.22 20.87
C ARG A 370 -85.84 -44.84 22.43
N ASP A 371 -86.19 -45.44 23.64
CA ASP A 371 -85.29 -46.04 24.74
C ASP A 371 -85.57 -47.56 25.21
N THR A 372 -84.70 -48.56 24.88
CA THR A 372 -84.55 -50.09 24.95
C THR A 372 -83.15 -50.65 24.42
N GLU A 373 -82.86 -50.75 23.10
CA GLU A 373 -81.61 -51.10 22.36
C GLU A 373 -80.25 -50.42 22.71
N LYS A 374 -80.13 -49.35 23.51
CA LYS A 374 -78.82 -48.88 24.08
C LYS A 374 -78.27 -49.96 24.99
N ASN A 375 -79.18 -50.76 25.54
CA ASN A 375 -78.90 -52.03 26.20
C ASN A 375 -78.26 -53.01 25.19
N THR A 376 -78.85 -53.28 24.02
CA THR A 376 -78.19 -54.17 23.03
C THR A 376 -76.91 -53.56 22.44
N ARG A 377 -76.75 -52.23 22.35
CA ARG A 377 -75.49 -51.57 21.98
C ARG A 377 -74.40 -51.75 23.06
N ALA A 378 -74.78 -51.78 24.33
CA ALA A 378 -73.90 -52.13 25.44
C ALA A 378 -73.53 -53.62 25.39
N GLU A 379 -74.49 -54.50 25.17
CA GLU A 379 -74.26 -55.95 25.00
C GLU A 379 -73.38 -56.25 23.79
N ILE A 380 -73.55 -55.59 22.65
CA ILE A 380 -72.71 -55.75 21.45
C ILE A 380 -71.24 -55.40 21.73
N SER A 381 -70.96 -54.49 22.67
CA SER A 381 -69.59 -54.13 23.06
C SER A 381 -68.90 -55.24 23.87
N ALA A 382 -69.63 -55.96 24.73
CA ALA A 382 -69.15 -57.15 25.42
C ALA A 382 -69.19 -58.42 24.53
N GLY A 383 -70.18 -58.49 23.65
CA GLY A 383 -70.43 -59.62 22.75
C GLY A 383 -69.35 -59.75 21.67
N ARG A 384 -68.76 -58.66 21.17
CA ARG A 384 -67.68 -58.72 20.17
C ARG A 384 -66.41 -59.40 20.68
N THR A 385 -66.02 -59.15 21.93
CA THR A 385 -64.86 -59.83 22.55
C THR A 385 -65.16 -61.29 22.88
N ALA A 386 -66.38 -61.62 23.32
CA ALA A 386 -66.82 -63.00 23.49
C ALA A 386 -66.90 -63.79 22.17
N MET A 387 -67.50 -63.19 21.12
CA MET A 387 -67.68 -63.78 19.79
C MET A 387 -66.37 -64.25 19.18
N SER A 388 -65.31 -63.43 19.23
CA SER A 388 -63.97 -63.80 18.69
C SER A 388 -63.42 -65.09 19.32
N ASN A 389 -63.66 -65.29 20.62
CA ASN A 389 -63.23 -66.47 21.35
C ASN A 389 -64.16 -67.69 21.15
N ILE A 390 -65.47 -67.45 20.97
CA ILE A 390 -66.45 -68.51 20.67
C ILE A 390 -66.28 -69.01 19.23
N HIS A 391 -65.98 -68.15 18.25
CA HIS A 391 -65.77 -68.54 16.86
C HIS A 391 -64.57 -69.49 16.66
N LYS A 392 -63.59 -69.46 17.59
CA LYS A 392 -62.47 -70.42 17.66
C LYS A 392 -62.83 -71.75 18.34
N LYS A 393 -63.96 -71.81 19.07
CA LYS A 393 -64.52 -73.03 19.68
C LYS A 393 -65.58 -73.69 18.80
N LEU A 394 -66.41 -72.92 18.09
CA LEU A 394 -67.50 -73.43 17.26
C LEU A 394 -66.99 -74.38 16.16
N ARG A 395 -65.95 -73.95 15.41
CA ARG A 395 -65.28 -74.78 14.39
C ARG A 395 -64.62 -76.07 14.91
N LYS A 396 -64.58 -76.29 16.23
CA LYS A 396 -64.12 -77.53 16.89
C LYS A 396 -65.26 -78.40 17.43
N LEU A 397 -66.51 -77.92 17.36
CA LEU A 397 -67.73 -78.63 17.74
C LEU A 397 -68.60 -78.97 16.53
N ASP A 398 -68.56 -78.17 15.46
CA ASP A 398 -69.30 -78.38 14.20
C ASP A 398 -68.95 -79.71 13.48
N GLN A 399 -67.93 -80.45 13.93
CA GLN A 399 -67.60 -81.80 13.46
C GLN A 399 -68.40 -82.93 14.14
N ASN A 400 -69.12 -82.66 15.24
CA ASN A 400 -69.78 -83.68 16.06
C ASN A 400 -71.20 -83.27 16.49
N LEU A 401 -72.21 -83.71 15.72
CA LEU A 401 -73.48 -84.32 16.20
C LEU A 401 -74.54 -84.39 15.09
N VAL A 402 -75.01 -85.61 14.77
CA VAL A 402 -76.12 -85.86 13.85
C VAL A 402 -77.20 -86.68 14.56
N LYS A 403 -78.33 -86.03 14.92
CA LYS A 403 -79.73 -86.55 14.98
C LYS A 403 -80.62 -85.75 15.96
N GLY A 404 -81.87 -85.51 15.56
CA GLY A 404 -83.02 -85.42 16.48
C GLY A 404 -83.81 -84.10 16.50
N GLN A 405 -85.12 -84.21 16.20
CA GLN A 405 -86.21 -83.28 16.57
C GLN A 405 -86.13 -81.82 16.06
N MET A 406 -86.89 -81.51 15.00
CA MET A 406 -86.87 -80.18 14.36
C MET A 406 -87.98 -79.20 14.79
N ASP A 407 -89.17 -79.69 15.17
CA ASP A 407 -90.40 -78.89 14.99
C ASP A 407 -90.58 -77.72 15.99
N PHE A 408 -89.90 -77.74 17.14
CA PHE A 408 -89.89 -76.60 18.06
C PHE A 408 -88.97 -75.45 17.62
N GLN A 409 -88.03 -75.70 16.69
CA GLN A 409 -87.07 -74.67 16.26
C GLN A 409 -87.65 -73.71 15.21
N ILE A 410 -88.69 -74.13 14.47
CA ILE A 410 -89.29 -73.35 13.37
C ILE A 410 -89.85 -72.01 13.91
N GLN A 411 -90.69 -72.04 14.95
CA GLN A 411 -91.26 -70.83 15.56
C GLN A 411 -90.21 -69.89 16.19
N MET A 412 -89.05 -70.43 16.59
CA MET A 412 -87.92 -69.64 17.11
C MET A 412 -87.10 -69.00 15.97
N LEU A 413 -87.04 -69.64 14.80
CA LEU A 413 -86.38 -69.11 13.61
C LEU A 413 -87.22 -68.04 12.91
N GLU A 414 -88.55 -68.17 12.88
CA GLU A 414 -89.45 -67.11 12.38
C GLU A 414 -89.27 -65.79 13.14
N ARG A 415 -89.15 -65.84 14.48
CA ARG A 415 -88.83 -64.66 15.31
C ARG A 415 -87.44 -64.10 15.06
N LYS A 416 -86.44 -64.93 14.75
CA LYS A 416 -85.09 -64.47 14.35
C LYS A 416 -85.05 -63.85 12.95
N ALA A 417 -85.84 -64.37 12.01
CA ALA A 417 -85.93 -63.83 10.65
C ALA A 417 -86.47 -62.38 10.66
N LEU A 418 -87.51 -62.11 11.46
CA LEU A 418 -88.07 -60.76 11.62
C LEU A 418 -87.07 -59.76 12.22
N HIS A 419 -86.24 -60.17 13.20
CA HIS A 419 -85.15 -59.33 13.73
C HIS A 419 -84.08 -59.04 12.66
N LEU A 420 -83.73 -60.01 11.82
CA LEU A 420 -82.76 -59.83 10.74
C LEU A 420 -83.30 -58.99 9.56
N GLN A 421 -84.62 -58.83 9.45
CA GLN A 421 -85.26 -57.94 8.47
C GLN A 421 -85.41 -56.48 8.94
N GLY A 422 -84.82 -56.10 10.08
CA GLY A 422 -84.63 -54.69 10.43
C GLY A 422 -85.80 -54.02 11.15
N ASN A 423 -86.86 -54.74 11.50
CA ASN A 423 -87.76 -54.35 12.60
C ASN A 423 -87.13 -54.69 13.96
N VAL A 424 -85.96 -54.07 14.14
CA VAL A 424 -85.52 -53.56 15.43
C VAL A 424 -86.29 -52.23 15.61
N ASP A 425 -85.69 -51.18 16.14
CA ASP A 425 -86.34 -50.46 17.25
C ASP A 425 -86.69 -48.95 16.80
N THR A 426 -87.51 -47.91 17.25
CA THR A 426 -88.78 -47.54 18.05
C THR A 426 -89.10 -46.44 19.26
N LYS A 427 -89.04 -46.29 20.68
CA LYS A 427 -88.36 -46.65 22.09
C LYS A 427 -87.10 -47.69 22.56
N GLU A 428 -85.70 -47.89 22.28
CA GLU A 428 -84.32 -47.21 21.82
C GLU A 428 -83.72 -46.67 20.47
N LYS A 429 -83.68 -47.31 19.28
CA LYS A 429 -82.92 -46.95 18.04
C LYS A 429 -82.53 -45.49 17.72
N GLU A 430 -83.27 -44.49 18.21
CA GLU A 430 -82.69 -43.16 18.41
C GLU A 430 -81.26 -43.23 18.97
N ALA A 431 -80.90 -44.17 19.84
CA ALA A 431 -79.52 -44.35 20.29
C ALA A 431 -78.57 -44.78 19.17
N LEU A 432 -78.88 -45.77 18.32
CA LEU A 432 -78.05 -46.05 17.13
C LEU A 432 -78.03 -44.86 16.17
N GLU A 433 -79.15 -44.19 15.89
CA GLU A 433 -79.22 -43.03 14.98
C GLU A 433 -78.46 -41.80 15.51
N THR A 434 -78.75 -41.35 16.74
CA THR A 434 -78.06 -40.22 17.40
C THR A 434 -76.58 -40.49 17.56
N LYS A 435 -76.18 -41.66 18.07
CA LYS A 435 -74.76 -41.99 18.26
C LYS A 435 -74.09 -42.54 17.00
N VAL A 436 -74.80 -42.61 15.86
CA VAL A 436 -74.20 -42.58 14.52
C VAL A 436 -73.99 -41.12 14.11
N ALA A 437 -74.94 -40.21 14.37
CA ALA A 437 -74.76 -38.77 14.14
C ALA A 437 -73.65 -38.15 15.01
N ASP A 438 -73.45 -38.60 16.26
CA ASP A 438 -72.33 -38.21 17.11
C ASP A 438 -71.00 -38.71 16.54
N LEU A 439 -70.98 -39.95 16.03
CA LEU A 439 -69.78 -40.56 15.45
C LEU A 439 -69.44 -39.99 14.08
N THR A 440 -70.42 -39.61 13.25
CA THR A 440 -70.18 -38.89 12.00
C THR A 440 -69.86 -37.42 12.26
N GLY A 441 -70.49 -36.78 13.25
CA GLY A 441 -70.11 -35.45 13.73
C GLY A 441 -68.66 -35.41 14.19
N ALA A 442 -68.27 -36.31 15.09
CA ALA A 442 -66.88 -36.47 15.53
C ALA A 442 -65.94 -36.84 14.37
N LEU A 443 -66.36 -37.68 13.41
CA LEU A 443 -65.58 -37.99 12.22
C LEU A 443 -65.34 -36.75 11.36
N GLU A 444 -66.38 -35.93 11.11
CA GLU A 444 -66.24 -34.72 10.30
C GLU A 444 -65.49 -33.62 11.06
N GLU A 445 -65.53 -33.57 12.39
CA GLU A 445 -64.63 -32.76 13.21
C GLU A 445 -63.18 -33.24 13.12
N LYS A 446 -62.92 -34.56 13.12
CA LYS A 446 -61.58 -35.11 12.90
C LYS A 446 -61.09 -34.88 11.47
N LYS A 447 -61.96 -34.92 10.46
CA LYS A 447 -61.62 -34.50 9.08
C LYS A 447 -61.36 -32.99 9.00
N LYS A 448 -62.18 -32.13 9.62
CA LYS A 448 -61.97 -30.68 9.66
C LYS A 448 -60.66 -30.31 10.35
N THR A 449 -60.35 -30.94 11.49
CA THR A 449 -59.08 -30.71 12.21
C THR A 449 -57.89 -31.27 11.42
N ALA A 450 -57.98 -32.46 10.82
CA ALA A 450 -56.96 -32.98 9.92
C ALA A 450 -56.73 -32.09 8.68
N ALA A 451 -57.80 -31.56 8.07
CA ALA A 451 -57.69 -30.64 6.93
C ALA A 451 -57.10 -29.27 7.33
N ASN A 452 -57.40 -28.78 8.54
CA ASN A 452 -56.78 -27.59 9.09
C ASN A 452 -55.28 -27.81 9.38
N LEU A 453 -54.92 -28.95 9.99
CA LEU A 453 -53.52 -29.33 10.22
C LEU A 453 -52.75 -29.53 8.91
N ALA A 454 -53.36 -30.14 7.89
CA ALA A 454 -52.77 -30.26 6.55
C ALA A 454 -52.55 -28.90 5.89
N ARG A 455 -53.50 -27.95 6.06
CA ARG A 455 -53.35 -26.56 5.57
C ARG A 455 -52.24 -25.82 6.32
N GLN A 456 -52.12 -26.02 7.63
CA GLN A 456 -51.04 -25.45 8.45
C GLN A 456 -49.67 -26.05 8.09
N LEU A 457 -49.57 -27.37 7.95
CA LEU A 457 -48.34 -28.04 7.50
C LEU A 457 -47.91 -27.58 6.11
N LYS A 458 -48.85 -27.45 5.16
CA LYS A 458 -48.52 -26.92 3.83
C LYS A 458 -48.07 -25.47 3.89
N LYS A 459 -48.74 -24.62 4.66
CA LYS A 459 -48.31 -23.23 4.85
C LYS A 459 -46.89 -23.17 5.47
N LEU A 460 -46.61 -23.97 6.50
CA LEU A 460 -45.27 -24.08 7.09
C LEU A 460 -44.23 -24.60 6.09
N GLN A 461 -44.58 -25.53 5.19
CA GLN A 461 -43.68 -25.97 4.11
C GLN A 461 -43.38 -24.85 3.11
N ASP A 462 -44.39 -24.06 2.74
CA ASP A 462 -44.22 -22.90 1.86
C ASP A 462 -43.41 -21.77 2.56
N ASP A 463 -43.66 -21.50 3.84
CA ASP A 463 -42.91 -20.55 4.68
C ASP A 463 -41.43 -21.01 4.86
N ILE A 464 -41.17 -22.31 5.07
CA ILE A 464 -39.83 -22.92 5.10
C ILE A 464 -39.14 -22.79 3.73
N ARG A 465 -39.89 -22.90 2.63
CA ARG A 465 -39.34 -22.76 1.27
C ARG A 465 -38.96 -21.30 0.96
N CYS A 466 -39.78 -20.34 1.36
CA CYS A 466 -39.46 -18.91 1.23
C CYS A 466 -38.24 -18.53 2.07
N THR A 467 -38.24 -18.88 3.37
CA THR A 467 -37.10 -18.58 4.27
C THR A 467 -35.80 -19.25 3.82
N LYS A 468 -35.84 -20.47 3.26
CA LYS A 468 -34.66 -21.06 2.60
C LYS A 468 -34.19 -20.24 1.39
N LYS A 469 -35.09 -19.86 0.49
CA LYS A 469 -34.73 -19.05 -0.70
C LYS A 469 -34.14 -17.69 -0.31
N ASP A 470 -34.64 -17.06 0.75
CA ASP A 470 -34.11 -15.79 1.24
C ASP A 470 -32.79 -15.96 2.04
N SER A 471 -32.60 -17.11 2.71
CA SER A 471 -31.30 -17.52 3.24
C SER A 471 -30.27 -17.81 2.15
N GLU A 472 -30.70 -18.31 0.98
CA GLU A 472 -29.83 -18.55 -0.18
C GLU A 472 -29.39 -17.23 -0.83
N LYS A 473 -30.32 -16.26 -1.00
CA LYS A 473 -30.02 -14.89 -1.46
C LYS A 473 -29.03 -14.17 -0.54
N THR A 474 -29.32 -14.15 0.76
CA THR A 474 -28.43 -13.48 1.74
C THR A 474 -27.08 -14.19 1.86
N ALA A 475 -27.00 -15.50 1.56
CA ALA A 475 -25.74 -16.22 1.43
C ALA A 475 -24.99 -15.93 0.11
N THR A 476 -25.65 -15.56 -0.99
CA THR A 476 -24.99 -15.00 -2.18
C THR A 476 -24.52 -13.57 -1.92
N GLU A 477 -25.41 -12.68 -1.44
CA GLU A 477 -25.09 -11.28 -1.11
C GLU A 477 -23.93 -11.19 -0.12
N LYS A 478 -23.88 -12.06 0.90
CA LYS A 478 -22.74 -12.15 1.81
C LYS A 478 -21.44 -12.55 1.10
N ARG A 479 -21.47 -13.49 0.16
CA ARG A 479 -20.28 -13.90 -0.61
C ARG A 479 -19.80 -12.77 -1.52
N ASP A 480 -20.72 -12.09 -2.19
CA ASP A 480 -20.42 -10.96 -3.07
C ASP A 480 -19.81 -9.79 -2.28
N LEU A 481 -20.38 -9.47 -1.10
CA LEU A 481 -19.81 -8.50 -0.16
C LEU A 481 -18.46 -8.95 0.42
N THR A 482 -18.24 -10.25 0.66
CA THR A 482 -16.95 -10.76 1.14
C THR A 482 -15.87 -10.62 0.06
N SER A 483 -16.20 -10.93 -1.20
CA SER A 483 -15.32 -10.64 -2.36
C SER A 483 -15.01 -9.15 -2.45
N LYS A 484 -16.03 -8.28 -2.27
CA LYS A 484 -15.84 -6.84 -2.34
C LYS A 484 -14.97 -6.28 -1.20
N ILE A 485 -15.05 -6.88 0.00
CA ILE A 485 -14.14 -6.57 1.11
C ILE A 485 -12.72 -6.99 0.76
N GLN A 486 -12.52 -8.23 0.28
CA GLN A 486 -11.19 -8.74 -0.11
C GLN A 486 -10.56 -7.92 -1.23
N GLU A 487 -11.33 -7.51 -2.25
CA GLU A 487 -10.88 -6.58 -3.30
C GLU A 487 -10.42 -5.23 -2.74
N LEU A 488 -11.13 -4.68 -1.75
CA LEU A 488 -10.80 -3.40 -1.12
C LEU A 488 -9.59 -3.53 -0.18
N GLU A 489 -9.45 -4.63 0.55
CA GLU A 489 -8.29 -4.95 1.38
C GLU A 489 -7.02 -5.03 0.51
N LEU A 490 -7.07 -5.78 -0.60
CA LEU A 490 -5.98 -5.84 -1.58
C LEU A 490 -5.66 -4.48 -2.20
N PHE A 491 -6.67 -3.66 -2.52
CA PHE A 491 -6.46 -2.31 -3.05
C PHE A 491 -5.82 -1.36 -2.02
N ILE A 492 -6.13 -1.52 -0.74
CA ILE A 492 -5.51 -0.78 0.37
C ILE A 492 -4.05 -1.23 0.54
N GLU A 493 -3.76 -2.52 0.49
CA GLU A 493 -2.41 -3.09 0.60
C GLU A 493 -1.49 -2.67 -0.56
N ILE A 494 -2.00 -2.72 -1.80
CA ILE A 494 -1.34 -2.18 -2.99
C ILE A 494 -1.09 -0.67 -2.85
N LYS A 495 -2.02 0.08 -2.25
CA LYS A 495 -1.85 1.52 -2.02
C LYS A 495 -0.77 1.83 -0.98
N TYR A 496 -0.69 1.06 0.11
CA TYR A 496 0.37 1.21 1.11
C TYR A 496 1.75 0.87 0.55
N THR A 497 1.91 -0.27 -0.13
CA THR A 497 3.18 -0.68 -0.74
C THR A 497 3.64 0.28 -1.86
N LEU A 498 2.71 0.86 -2.63
CA LEU A 498 3.02 1.96 -3.55
C LEU A 498 3.50 3.22 -2.80
N GLN A 499 2.91 3.53 -1.65
CA GLN A 499 3.28 4.70 -0.84
C GLN A 499 4.64 4.51 -0.15
N GLU A 500 4.96 3.31 0.32
CA GLU A 500 6.28 2.94 0.87
C GLU A 500 7.37 3.00 -0.19
N SER A 501 7.16 2.38 -1.36
CA SER A 501 8.12 2.44 -2.48
C SER A 501 8.29 3.85 -3.05
N MET A 502 7.27 4.72 -2.95
CA MET A 502 7.44 6.17 -3.22
C MET A 502 8.32 6.88 -2.18
N VAL A 503 8.25 6.49 -0.90
CA VAL A 503 9.12 7.03 0.17
C VAL A 503 10.56 6.52 0.00
N GLU A 504 10.78 5.23 -0.29
CA GLU A 504 12.11 4.69 -0.61
C GLU A 504 12.72 5.38 -1.83
N LYS A 505 11.93 5.58 -2.90
CA LYS A 505 12.36 6.33 -4.09
C LYS A 505 12.66 7.80 -3.78
N GLY A 506 12.02 8.38 -2.76
CA GLY A 506 12.35 9.69 -2.20
C GLY A 506 13.70 9.69 -1.48
N LEU A 507 13.91 8.75 -0.55
CA LEU A 507 15.15 8.56 0.19
C LEU A 507 16.34 8.29 -0.75
N LEU A 508 16.20 7.40 -1.73
CA LEU A 508 17.21 7.11 -2.75
C LEU A 508 17.53 8.34 -3.60
N LYS A 509 16.54 9.16 -3.96
CA LYS A 509 16.79 10.45 -4.64
C LYS A 509 17.59 11.42 -3.77
N MET A 510 17.26 11.53 -2.48
CA MET A 510 17.97 12.40 -1.54
C MET A 510 19.41 11.92 -1.30
N GLU A 511 19.64 10.62 -1.22
CA GLU A 511 20.99 10.06 -1.07
C GLU A 511 21.81 10.20 -2.37
N VAL A 512 21.21 9.99 -3.54
CA VAL A 512 21.87 10.29 -4.84
C VAL A 512 22.19 11.78 -4.99
N GLN A 513 21.33 12.67 -4.50
CA GLN A 513 21.60 14.11 -4.44
C GLN A 513 22.80 14.38 -3.51
N ARG A 514 22.76 13.89 -2.27
CA ARG A 514 23.83 14.06 -1.27
C ARG A 514 25.18 13.52 -1.73
N LEU A 515 25.21 12.36 -2.41
CA LEU A 515 26.42 11.76 -2.95
C LEU A 515 26.96 12.52 -4.17
N ARG A 516 26.08 13.08 -5.01
CA ARG A 516 26.45 13.96 -6.13
C ARG A 516 27.05 15.28 -5.62
N ASP A 517 26.42 15.90 -4.63
CA ASP A 517 26.86 17.19 -4.09
C ASP A 517 28.22 17.04 -3.39
N LEU A 518 28.39 15.98 -2.57
CA LEU A 518 29.68 15.59 -2.00
C LEU A 518 30.77 15.30 -3.06
N LEU A 519 30.39 14.78 -4.23
CA LEU A 519 31.32 14.52 -5.34
C LEU A 519 31.70 15.83 -6.06
N TYR A 520 30.79 16.80 -6.17
CA TYR A 520 31.12 18.15 -6.66
C TYR A 520 32.01 18.90 -5.66
N ASP A 521 31.68 18.92 -4.37
CA ASP A 521 32.53 19.48 -3.31
C ASP A 521 33.95 18.90 -3.36
N ARG A 522 34.06 17.59 -3.61
CA ARG A 522 35.36 16.92 -3.73
C ARG A 522 36.07 17.25 -5.04
N ALA A 523 35.35 17.42 -6.15
CA ALA A 523 35.92 17.82 -7.43
C ALA A 523 36.45 19.27 -7.38
N ASP A 524 35.71 20.21 -6.80
CA ASP A 524 36.14 21.59 -6.58
C ASP A 524 37.30 21.66 -5.58
N GLY A 525 37.29 20.80 -4.55
CA GLY A 525 38.44 20.60 -3.65
C GLY A 525 39.69 20.10 -4.38
N VAL A 526 39.57 19.25 -5.40
CA VAL A 526 40.70 18.82 -6.24
C VAL A 526 41.14 19.95 -7.18
N LEU A 527 40.22 20.60 -7.89
CA LEU A 527 40.51 21.73 -8.81
C LEU A 527 41.19 22.91 -8.11
N THR A 528 40.79 23.23 -6.88
CA THR A 528 41.43 24.28 -6.07
C THR A 528 42.83 23.88 -5.59
N LEU A 529 43.05 22.61 -5.24
CA LEU A 529 44.38 22.07 -4.93
C LEU A 529 45.30 22.02 -6.16
N GLU A 530 44.79 21.61 -7.32
CA GLU A 530 45.53 21.62 -8.59
C GLU A 530 45.91 23.05 -9.00
N LYS A 531 44.96 24.00 -8.93
CA LYS A 531 45.22 25.43 -9.18
C LYS A 531 46.30 25.97 -8.24
N ARG A 532 46.25 25.64 -6.94
CA ARG A 532 47.27 26.04 -5.96
C ARG A 532 48.63 25.37 -6.22
N CYS A 533 48.64 24.11 -6.65
CA CYS A 533 49.85 23.38 -7.06
C CYS A 533 50.49 24.01 -8.31
N LEU A 534 49.70 24.42 -9.30
CA LEU A 534 50.18 25.14 -10.48
C LEU A 534 50.71 26.53 -10.13
N GLN A 535 50.01 27.29 -9.27
CA GLN A 535 50.50 28.58 -8.76
C GLN A 535 51.83 28.44 -8.03
N LEU A 536 51.98 27.45 -7.14
CA LEU A 536 53.25 27.18 -6.46
C LEU A 536 54.36 26.76 -7.44
N LYS A 537 54.06 25.95 -8.47
CA LYS A 537 55.05 25.57 -9.50
C LYS A 537 55.48 26.75 -10.36
N MET A 538 54.62 27.72 -10.64
CA MET A 538 54.99 28.96 -11.34
C MET A 538 55.86 29.84 -10.43
N ALA A 539 55.43 30.11 -9.19
CA ALA A 539 56.21 30.89 -8.23
C ALA A 539 57.58 30.29 -7.90
N MET A 540 57.70 28.95 -7.86
CA MET A 540 58.99 28.27 -7.72
C MET A 540 59.88 28.50 -8.94
N LYS A 541 59.36 28.38 -10.17
CA LYS A 541 60.13 28.70 -11.39
C LYS A 541 60.55 30.16 -11.47
N GLU A 542 59.68 31.08 -11.08
CA GLU A 542 59.99 32.51 -11.03
C GLU A 542 61.13 32.77 -10.03
N ARG A 543 61.10 32.16 -8.85
CA ARG A 543 62.22 32.24 -7.89
C ARG A 543 63.48 31.51 -8.35
N GLU A 544 63.38 30.38 -9.05
CA GLU A 544 64.53 29.69 -9.66
C GLU A 544 65.24 30.59 -10.68
N GLU A 545 64.49 31.26 -11.55
CA GLU A 545 65.03 32.19 -12.56
C GLU A 545 65.58 33.49 -11.92
N GLU A 546 64.89 34.06 -10.93
CA GLU A 546 65.42 35.20 -10.15
C GLU A 546 66.74 34.84 -9.45
N ILE A 547 66.82 33.68 -8.79
CA ILE A 547 68.05 33.19 -8.16
C ILE A 547 69.14 32.99 -9.21
N HIS A 548 68.80 32.48 -10.40
CA HIS A 548 69.74 32.33 -11.51
C HIS A 548 70.29 33.69 -11.98
N VAL A 549 69.43 34.69 -12.18
CA VAL A 549 69.83 36.07 -12.54
C VAL A 549 70.67 36.72 -11.43
N HIS A 550 70.31 36.57 -10.16
CA HIS A 550 71.13 37.04 -9.04
C HIS A 550 72.50 36.35 -9.00
N GLN A 551 72.55 35.04 -9.25
CA GLN A 551 73.80 34.28 -9.33
C GLN A 551 74.66 34.70 -10.52
N GLU A 552 74.07 35.03 -11.68
CA GLU A 552 74.78 35.67 -12.79
C GLU A 552 75.38 37.02 -12.41
N VAL A 553 74.61 37.89 -11.74
CA VAL A 553 75.06 39.22 -11.30
C VAL A 553 76.20 39.11 -10.29
N LEU A 554 76.08 38.24 -9.29
CA LEU A 554 77.15 37.93 -8.34
C LEU A 554 78.41 37.40 -9.05
N ASN A 555 78.26 36.47 -10.01
CA ASN A 555 79.40 35.97 -10.81
C ASN A 555 80.06 37.06 -11.67
N LYS A 556 79.29 38.03 -12.18
CA LYS A 556 79.82 39.20 -12.90
C LYS A 556 80.56 40.14 -11.94
N GLN A 557 80.02 40.39 -10.75
CA GLN A 557 80.64 41.22 -9.72
C GLN A 557 81.94 40.60 -9.17
N VAL A 558 81.98 39.29 -8.90
CA VAL A 558 83.19 38.56 -8.52
C VAL A 558 84.29 38.74 -9.58
N LYS A 559 83.97 38.56 -10.87
CA LYS A 559 84.92 38.77 -11.98
C LYS A 559 85.47 40.19 -12.03
N LEU A 560 84.63 41.21 -11.79
CA LEU A 560 85.08 42.61 -11.73
C LEU A 560 85.99 42.86 -10.52
N THR A 561 85.61 42.43 -9.32
CA THR A 561 86.45 42.60 -8.12
C THR A 561 87.78 41.85 -8.20
N GLU A 562 87.83 40.71 -8.89
CA GLU A 562 89.08 39.98 -9.16
C GLU A 562 89.97 40.73 -10.16
N GLN A 563 89.40 41.38 -11.20
CA GLN A 563 90.14 42.28 -12.10
C GLN A 563 90.67 43.51 -11.35
N GLU A 564 89.88 44.12 -10.46
CA GLU A 564 90.33 45.22 -9.60
C GLU A 564 91.45 44.78 -8.66
N ARG A 565 91.34 43.59 -8.04
CA ARG A 565 92.38 43.00 -7.18
C ARG A 565 93.68 42.78 -7.95
N GLN A 566 93.61 42.29 -9.19
CA GLN A 566 94.77 42.13 -10.06
C GLN A 566 95.40 43.48 -10.43
N GLY A 567 94.59 44.50 -10.74
CA GLY A 567 95.07 45.86 -11.01
C GLY A 567 95.75 46.52 -9.79
N LEU A 568 95.16 46.38 -8.60
CA LEU A 568 95.75 46.84 -7.34
C LEU A 568 97.06 46.10 -7.02
N SER A 569 97.12 44.79 -7.25
CA SER A 569 98.36 44.00 -7.08
C SER A 569 99.48 44.49 -8.00
N ALA A 570 99.18 44.82 -9.26
CA ALA A 570 100.14 45.41 -10.17
C ALA A 570 100.65 46.78 -9.68
N ALA A 571 99.75 47.66 -9.24
CA ALA A 571 100.10 48.98 -8.70
C ALA A 571 100.94 48.90 -7.41
N VAL A 572 100.67 47.93 -6.52
CA VAL A 572 101.47 47.67 -5.33
C VAL A 572 102.88 47.20 -5.70
N ASN A 573 103.01 46.29 -6.68
CA ASN A 573 104.33 45.84 -7.16
C ASN A 573 105.14 46.98 -7.80
N GLU A 574 104.50 47.91 -8.53
CA GLU A 574 105.15 49.12 -9.03
C GLU A 574 105.58 50.07 -7.89
N ALA A 575 104.72 50.26 -6.87
CA ALA A 575 105.03 51.09 -5.71
C ALA A 575 106.22 50.56 -4.89
N ILE A 576 106.27 49.24 -4.63
CA ILE A 576 107.43 48.57 -4.00
C ILE A 576 108.69 48.81 -4.85
N SER A 577 108.58 48.57 -6.16
CA SER A 577 109.67 48.81 -7.13
C SER A 577 110.15 50.26 -7.19
N LYS A 578 109.36 51.23 -6.70
CA LYS A 578 109.71 52.65 -6.59
C LYS A 578 110.31 52.99 -5.22
N ILE A 579 109.83 52.38 -4.14
CA ILE A 579 110.39 52.51 -2.79
C ILE A 579 111.83 51.99 -2.75
N ASP A 580 112.12 50.85 -3.38
CA ASP A 580 113.49 50.30 -3.44
C ASP A 580 114.50 51.23 -4.12
N ARG A 581 114.06 51.99 -5.14
CA ARG A 581 114.89 53.00 -5.81
C ARG A 581 115.18 54.19 -4.88
N LEU A 582 114.23 54.56 -4.03
CA LEU A 582 114.38 55.65 -3.06
C LEU A 582 115.22 55.24 -1.84
N ARG A 583 115.05 54.02 -1.32
CA ARG A 583 115.83 53.47 -0.20
C ARG A 583 117.33 53.47 -0.52
N LYS A 584 117.70 52.93 -1.69
CA LYS A 584 119.06 52.94 -2.24
C LYS A 584 119.64 54.36 -2.42
N ARG A 585 118.80 55.37 -2.65
CA ARG A 585 119.22 56.78 -2.81
C ARG A 585 119.44 57.50 -1.48
N TYR A 586 118.67 57.16 -0.44
CA TYR A 586 118.83 57.73 0.90
C TYR A 586 120.08 57.21 1.61
N GLU A 587 120.37 55.91 1.48
CA GLU A 587 121.52 55.24 2.09
C GLU A 587 122.86 55.88 1.67
N ILE A 588 123.00 56.22 0.38
CA ILE A 588 124.15 56.96 -0.17
C ILE A 588 124.30 58.35 0.48
N LEU A 589 123.19 59.02 0.82
CA LEU A 589 123.17 60.41 1.29
C LEU A 589 123.41 60.53 2.81
N SER A 590 123.11 59.48 3.59
CA SER A 590 123.41 59.43 5.03
C SER A 590 124.90 59.26 5.34
N ILE A 591 125.67 58.66 4.42
CA ILE A 591 127.11 58.38 4.61
C ILE A 591 127.96 59.66 4.51
N SER A 592 127.48 60.69 3.80
CA SER A 592 128.24 61.93 3.52
C SER A 592 128.07 63.06 4.55
N LEU A 593 127.45 62.81 5.72
CA LEU A 593 127.03 63.87 6.66
C LEU A 593 127.67 63.82 8.06
N ALA A 594 128.62 62.92 8.32
CA ALA A 594 129.31 62.82 9.61
C ALA A 594 130.65 63.58 9.62
N ALA A 595 130.92 64.36 10.67
CA ALA A 595 132.15 65.15 10.84
C ALA A 595 132.76 64.92 12.24
N PRO A 596 134.10 64.99 12.41
CA PRO A 596 134.77 64.74 13.69
C PRO A 596 135.20 66.01 14.46
N GLU A 597 135.09 65.94 15.79
CA GLU A 597 135.84 66.73 16.78
C GLU A 597 137.10 65.91 17.20
N GLY A 598 138.17 66.42 17.84
CA GLY A 598 138.53 67.75 18.35
C GLY A 598 139.91 67.70 19.08
N GLU A 599 140.31 68.78 19.76
CA GLU A 599 141.50 68.92 20.66
C GLU A 599 142.93 68.82 20.04
N GLU A 600 143.98 69.18 20.79
CA GLU A 600 144.52 70.54 21.04
C GLU A 600 145.91 70.46 21.74
N ASP A 601 146.65 71.60 21.79
CA ASP A 601 147.70 71.95 22.78
C ASP A 601 149.04 71.13 22.75
N LYS A 602 150.27 71.67 22.96
CA LYS A 602 150.73 72.86 23.73
C LYS A 602 151.93 73.61 23.07
N SER A 603 152.24 74.78 23.64
CA SER A 603 153.27 75.75 23.22
C SER A 603 154.48 75.81 24.19
N GLN A 604 155.48 76.69 23.96
CA GLN A 604 155.96 77.70 24.95
C GLN A 604 157.04 78.66 24.40
N ALA A 605 157.07 79.91 24.90
CA ALA A 605 157.98 80.98 24.45
C ALA A 605 159.25 81.11 25.31
N PHE A 606 160.27 80.28 25.08
CA PHE A 606 161.45 80.20 25.97
C PHE A 606 162.65 81.11 25.60
N PHE A 607 162.99 81.30 24.32
CA PHE A 607 164.23 81.99 23.92
C PHE A 607 164.05 83.49 23.56
N ILE A 608 163.72 84.24 24.61
CA ILE A 608 163.51 85.69 24.63
C ILE A 608 164.75 86.49 24.17
N ILE A 609 164.54 87.37 23.17
CA ILE A 609 165.03 88.77 23.08
C ILE A 609 166.39 89.07 23.77
N LYS A 610 167.51 88.50 23.29
CA LYS A 610 168.85 89.04 23.65
C LYS A 610 170.03 88.83 22.69
N ARG A 611 169.79 88.71 21.38
CA ARG A 611 170.86 88.87 20.36
C ARG A 611 170.36 89.38 19.01
N GLN A 612 169.45 90.36 19.06
CA GLN A 612 169.17 91.26 17.94
C GLN A 612 170.43 92.11 17.65
N GLY A 613 170.66 92.48 16.39
CA GLY A 613 171.91 93.08 15.93
C GLY A 613 172.50 92.27 14.77
N ASP A 614 173.77 91.91 14.87
CA ASP A 614 174.65 91.62 13.72
C ASP A 614 174.29 90.35 12.92
N ASP A 615 173.52 89.42 13.49
CA ASP A 615 173.02 88.26 12.76
C ASP A 615 171.74 88.58 11.97
N LEU A 616 171.21 89.81 12.03
CA LEU A 616 170.05 90.25 11.24
C LEU A 616 170.39 90.45 9.76
N ASP A 617 171.59 90.91 9.40
CA ASP A 617 171.99 91.02 7.98
C ASP A 617 172.36 89.66 7.37
N SER A 618 172.95 88.77 8.19
CA SER A 618 173.10 87.34 7.90
C SER A 618 171.74 86.68 7.69
N LYS A 619 170.77 87.02 8.55
CA LYS A 619 169.38 86.59 8.43
C LYS A 619 168.66 87.22 7.26
N ILE A 620 168.85 88.48 6.86
CA ILE A 620 168.16 89.06 5.70
C ILE A 620 168.40 88.19 4.46
N ARG A 621 169.66 87.84 4.18
CA ARG A 621 170.03 86.97 3.03
C ARG A 621 169.65 85.49 3.19
N LYS A 622 169.38 85.02 4.41
CA LYS A 622 168.73 83.72 4.64
C LYS A 622 167.22 83.83 4.47
N THR A 623 166.58 84.86 5.02
CA THR A 623 165.15 85.14 4.92
C THR A 623 164.72 85.49 3.51
N GLU A 624 165.57 85.99 2.62
CA GLU A 624 165.23 86.07 1.18
C GLU A 624 165.06 84.66 0.56
N LYS A 625 165.91 83.70 0.98
CA LYS A 625 165.82 82.30 0.56
C LYS A 625 164.74 81.53 1.30
N GLU A 626 164.54 81.80 2.58
CA GLU A 626 163.47 81.23 3.40
C GLU A 626 162.11 81.84 3.02
N ILE A 627 162.02 83.10 2.58
CA ILE A 627 160.81 83.67 1.96
C ILE A 627 160.52 82.93 0.65
N SER A 628 161.52 82.70 -0.21
CA SER A 628 161.28 81.88 -1.41
C SER A 628 160.86 80.44 -1.07
N ALA A 629 161.39 79.84 0.00
CA ALA A 629 160.95 78.53 0.49
C ALA A 629 159.56 78.56 1.18
N LEU A 630 159.21 79.67 1.84
CA LEU A 630 157.93 79.92 2.50
C LEU A 630 156.85 80.26 1.48
N GLU A 631 157.15 80.95 0.38
CA GLU A 631 156.24 81.14 -0.75
C GLU A 631 155.94 79.80 -1.43
N ASN A 632 156.96 78.97 -1.64
CA ASN A 632 156.77 77.62 -2.18
C ASN A 632 155.93 76.72 -1.24
N THR A 633 156.21 76.72 0.07
CA THR A 633 155.40 75.95 1.04
C THR A 633 154.01 76.54 1.29
N LEU A 634 153.84 77.87 1.24
CA LEU A 634 152.54 78.53 1.26
C LEU A 634 151.73 78.18 0.01
N HIS A 635 152.36 78.06 -1.16
CA HIS A 635 151.70 77.63 -2.39
C HIS A 635 151.25 76.16 -2.30
N VAL A 636 152.06 75.28 -1.71
CA VAL A 636 151.66 73.89 -1.39
C VAL A 636 150.47 73.88 -0.42
N VAL A 637 150.57 74.59 0.71
CA VAL A 637 149.52 74.64 1.74
C VAL A 637 148.21 75.23 1.20
N ASN A 638 148.27 76.23 0.32
CA ASN A 638 147.09 76.78 -0.36
C ASN A 638 146.50 75.81 -1.40
N ASN A 639 147.31 75.04 -2.13
CA ASN A 639 146.81 74.01 -3.04
C ASN A 639 146.12 72.87 -2.28
N CYS A 640 146.68 72.44 -1.14
CA CYS A 640 146.03 71.47 -0.24
C CYS A 640 144.71 72.01 0.33
N ASN A 641 144.70 73.23 0.89
CA ASN A 641 143.48 73.86 1.45
C ASN A 641 142.39 74.10 0.40
N THR A 642 142.74 74.53 -0.82
CA THR A 642 141.75 74.76 -1.88
C THR A 642 141.16 73.46 -2.42
N SER A 643 141.93 72.36 -2.43
CA SER A 643 141.43 71.02 -2.72
C SER A 643 140.48 70.52 -1.64
N TYR A 644 140.82 70.72 -0.36
CA TYR A 644 139.98 70.40 0.80
C TYR A 644 138.63 71.16 0.79
N ARG A 645 138.62 72.42 0.33
CA ARG A 645 137.36 73.19 0.20
C ARG A 645 136.51 72.76 -1.00
N LYS A 646 137.13 72.31 -2.10
CA LYS A 646 136.41 71.87 -3.31
C LYS A 646 135.66 70.55 -3.12
N SER A 647 136.05 69.72 -2.16
CA SER A 647 135.39 68.46 -1.82
C SER A 647 134.13 68.62 -0.93
N LEU A 648 133.77 69.85 -0.53
CA LEU A 648 132.77 70.11 0.52
C LEU A 648 131.63 71.09 0.12
N SER A 649 131.40 71.36 -1.17
CA SER A 649 130.36 72.32 -1.63
C SER A 649 129.11 71.66 -2.23
N ARG A 650 127.98 72.40 -2.26
CA ARG A 650 126.61 71.89 -2.54
C ARG A 650 126.08 72.34 -3.92
N VAL A 651 125.24 71.50 -4.53
CA VAL A 651 124.80 71.60 -5.95
C VAL A 651 123.73 72.70 -6.18
N PRO A 652 123.71 73.41 -7.33
CA PRO A 652 122.81 74.56 -7.60
C PRO A 652 121.40 74.19 -8.11
N GLU A 653 120.53 75.21 -8.16
CA GLU A 653 119.08 75.09 -8.40
C GLU A 653 118.67 74.82 -9.86
N SER A 654 119.57 74.97 -10.84
CA SER A 654 119.31 74.65 -12.27
C SER A 654 119.22 73.13 -12.57
N SER A 655 119.15 72.30 -11.53
CA SER A 655 119.12 70.84 -11.63
C SER A 655 117.76 70.32 -12.15
N PRO A 656 117.74 69.31 -13.05
CA PRO A 656 116.49 68.71 -13.56
C PRO A 656 115.62 68.11 -12.45
N VAL A 657 116.18 67.77 -11.29
CA VAL A 657 115.45 67.30 -10.10
C VAL A 657 114.41 68.32 -9.62
N HIS A 658 114.65 69.63 -9.81
CA HIS A 658 113.69 70.67 -9.44
C HIS A 658 112.50 70.72 -10.42
N GLN A 659 112.72 70.47 -11.71
CA GLN A 659 111.65 70.43 -12.71
C GLN A 659 110.74 69.20 -12.56
N GLU A 660 111.28 68.08 -12.08
CA GLU A 660 110.51 66.87 -11.78
C GLU A 660 109.53 67.08 -10.61
N LYS A 661 109.93 67.84 -9.58
CA LYS A 661 109.06 68.21 -8.43
C LYS A 661 107.77 68.90 -8.87
N MET A 662 107.86 69.86 -9.80
CA MET A 662 106.70 70.64 -10.25
C MET A 662 105.64 69.76 -10.93
N LYS A 663 106.05 68.80 -11.78
CA LYS A 663 105.13 67.88 -12.46
C LYS A 663 104.38 66.97 -11.49
N LEU A 664 105.01 66.56 -10.40
CA LEU A 664 104.39 65.75 -9.35
C LEU A 664 103.35 66.55 -8.54
N GLU A 665 103.55 67.86 -8.36
CA GLU A 665 102.58 68.72 -7.68
C GLU A 665 101.31 68.96 -8.49
N GLU A 666 101.39 69.04 -9.82
CA GLU A 666 100.22 69.11 -10.70
C GLU A 666 99.42 67.80 -10.70
N GLN A 667 100.11 66.66 -10.77
CA GLN A 667 99.47 65.33 -10.68
C GLN A 667 98.74 65.14 -9.34
N ARG A 668 99.27 65.68 -8.23
CA ARG A 668 98.62 65.64 -6.92
C ARG A 668 97.27 66.37 -6.93
N ARG A 669 97.21 67.59 -7.49
CA ARG A 669 95.96 68.38 -7.60
C ARG A 669 94.89 67.66 -8.44
N ALA A 670 95.29 67.01 -9.54
CA ALA A 670 94.39 66.24 -10.38
C ALA A 670 93.78 65.00 -9.67
N ALA A 671 94.50 64.41 -8.71
CA ALA A 671 93.97 63.35 -7.85
C ALA A 671 93.03 63.88 -6.76
N GLU A 672 93.37 65.02 -6.15
CA GLU A 672 92.56 65.68 -5.10
C GLU A 672 91.13 66.01 -5.59
N GLU A 673 90.96 66.50 -6.83
CA GLU A 673 89.62 66.78 -7.39
C GLU A 673 88.79 65.51 -7.67
N LYS A 674 89.42 64.44 -8.17
CA LYS A 674 88.73 63.15 -8.38
C LYS A 674 88.22 62.56 -7.06
N TYR A 675 89.00 62.69 -5.99
CA TYR A 675 88.60 62.28 -4.64
C TYR A 675 87.39 63.10 -4.14
N LYS A 676 87.40 64.43 -4.32
CA LYS A 676 86.26 65.30 -3.94
C LYS A 676 84.97 64.89 -4.64
N LEU A 677 85.02 64.57 -5.94
CA LEU A 677 83.85 64.16 -6.70
C LEU A 677 83.31 62.80 -6.24
N LYS A 678 84.19 61.81 -5.98
CA LYS A 678 83.76 60.52 -5.41
C LYS A 678 83.15 60.67 -4.01
N ARG A 679 83.69 61.55 -3.16
CA ARG A 679 83.14 61.87 -1.82
C ARG A 679 81.81 62.66 -1.85
N ARG A 680 81.32 63.10 -3.01
CA ARG A 680 79.94 63.56 -3.19
C ARG A 680 79.01 62.39 -3.53
N GLN A 681 79.40 61.58 -4.52
CA GLN A 681 78.65 60.36 -4.90
C GLN A 681 78.42 59.39 -3.74
N THR A 682 79.38 59.26 -2.81
CA THR A 682 79.16 58.46 -1.59
C THR A 682 78.05 59.04 -0.70
N ARG A 683 77.98 60.37 -0.54
CA ARG A 683 76.96 61.02 0.29
C ARG A 683 75.57 61.01 -0.34
N GLU A 684 75.50 61.20 -1.65
CA GLU A 684 74.26 61.06 -2.42
C GLU A 684 73.65 59.66 -2.18
N LEU A 685 74.47 58.60 -2.20
CA LEU A 685 74.05 57.24 -1.89
C LEU A 685 73.77 56.98 -0.39
N GLU A 686 74.49 57.63 0.53
CA GLU A 686 74.21 57.56 1.98
C GLU A 686 72.84 58.20 2.30
N GLU A 687 72.52 59.34 1.69
CA GLU A 687 71.25 60.06 1.80
C GLU A 687 70.08 59.26 1.18
N ASP A 688 70.28 58.64 0.01
CA ASP A 688 69.31 57.72 -0.61
C ASP A 688 69.00 56.53 0.32
N VAL A 689 70.02 55.87 0.88
CA VAL A 689 69.85 54.72 1.80
C VAL A 689 69.16 55.13 3.10
N GLU A 690 69.46 56.32 3.64
CA GLU A 690 68.74 56.83 4.82
C GLU A 690 67.26 57.10 4.51
N SER A 691 66.95 57.59 3.30
CA SER A 691 65.56 57.80 2.86
C SER A 691 64.78 56.50 2.70
N MET A 692 65.39 55.47 2.10
CA MET A 692 64.80 54.14 1.93
C MET A 692 64.62 53.40 3.27
N SER A 693 65.52 53.64 4.22
CA SER A 693 65.41 53.08 5.58
C SER A 693 64.19 53.63 6.31
N LYS A 694 63.92 54.94 6.17
CA LYS A 694 62.76 55.60 6.79
C LYS A 694 61.43 55.17 6.17
N THR A 695 61.37 54.97 4.85
CA THR A 695 60.13 54.46 4.22
C THR A 695 59.86 53.01 4.60
N LEU A 696 60.89 52.18 4.75
CA LEU A 696 60.76 50.82 5.26
C LEU A 696 60.26 50.81 6.73
N GLU A 697 60.80 51.68 7.59
CA GLU A 697 60.35 51.81 8.98
C GLU A 697 58.86 52.20 9.09
N VAL A 698 58.38 53.11 8.24
CA VAL A 698 56.94 53.46 8.16
C VAL A 698 56.09 52.26 7.73
N LEU A 699 56.50 51.53 6.67
CA LEU A 699 55.75 50.36 6.19
C LEU A 699 55.66 49.24 7.24
N VAL A 700 56.70 49.05 8.06
CA VAL A 700 56.68 48.09 9.18
C VAL A 700 55.72 48.54 10.30
N GLN A 701 55.59 49.84 10.54
CA GLN A 701 54.60 50.37 11.49
C GLN A 701 53.16 50.24 10.96
N GLU A 702 52.95 50.45 9.65
CA GLU A 702 51.67 50.21 8.99
C GLU A 702 51.27 48.73 9.07
N GLU A 703 52.18 47.80 8.75
CA GLU A 703 51.96 46.35 8.86
C GLU A 703 51.58 45.94 10.30
N ALA A 704 52.29 46.47 11.32
CA ALA A 704 51.96 46.21 12.72
C ALA A 704 50.54 46.69 13.09
N SER A 705 50.12 47.87 12.61
CA SER A 705 48.77 48.41 12.86
C SER A 705 47.65 47.59 12.19
N VAL A 706 47.92 47.02 11.01
CA VAL A 706 47.02 46.12 10.31
C VAL A 706 46.92 44.77 11.05
N ASN A 707 48.05 44.22 11.51
CA ASN A 707 48.05 42.98 12.30
C ASN A 707 47.30 43.13 13.63
N GLU A 708 47.49 44.23 14.37
CA GLU A 708 46.66 44.55 15.56
C GLU A 708 45.15 44.60 15.22
N SER A 709 44.79 45.10 14.04
CA SER A 709 43.40 45.19 13.60
C SER A 709 42.83 43.83 13.24
N ILE A 710 43.63 42.95 12.63
CA ILE A 710 43.29 41.55 12.34
C ILE A 710 43.09 40.77 13.66
N GLU A 711 43.96 40.96 14.66
CA GLU A 711 43.80 40.31 15.97
C GLU A 711 42.50 40.73 16.68
N LYS A 712 42.17 42.02 16.65
CA LYS A 712 40.91 42.55 17.22
C LYS A 712 39.68 41.95 16.52
N ILE A 713 39.69 41.91 15.18
CA ILE A 713 38.62 41.27 14.38
C ILE A 713 38.53 39.76 14.68
N GLY A 714 39.66 39.07 14.79
CA GLY A 714 39.71 37.65 15.16
C GLY A 714 39.13 37.38 16.56
N ALA A 715 39.45 38.22 17.54
CA ALA A 715 38.88 38.14 18.89
C ALA A 715 37.35 38.36 18.89
N HIS A 716 36.86 39.34 18.11
CA HIS A 716 35.42 39.54 17.93
C HIS A 716 34.73 38.34 17.27
N LEU A 717 35.31 37.76 16.20
CA LEU A 717 34.77 36.55 15.56
C LEU A 717 34.71 35.36 16.53
N ILE A 718 35.75 35.16 17.37
CA ILE A 718 35.78 34.10 18.39
C ILE A 718 34.71 34.32 19.47
N SER A 719 34.38 35.58 19.81
CA SER A 719 33.24 35.86 20.70
C SER A 719 31.91 35.53 20.01
N LEU A 720 31.72 36.04 18.79
CA LEU A 720 30.48 35.89 18.04
C LEU A 720 30.14 34.41 17.77
N ASN A 721 31.14 33.57 17.49
CA ASN A 721 30.93 32.13 17.32
C ASN A 721 30.42 31.48 18.62
N LYS A 722 31.02 31.79 19.77
CA LYS A 722 30.57 31.27 21.08
C LYS A 722 29.15 31.71 21.41
N ASP A 723 28.79 32.94 21.06
CA ASP A 723 27.43 33.44 21.23
C ASP A 723 26.44 32.66 20.34
N VAL A 724 26.78 32.43 19.07
CA VAL A 724 26.03 31.56 18.13
C VAL A 724 25.90 30.13 18.65
N ASP A 725 26.99 29.49 19.10
CA ASP A 725 26.99 28.15 19.69
C ASP A 725 26.01 28.08 20.89
N SER A 726 26.05 29.11 21.76
CA SER A 726 25.15 29.22 22.91
C SER A 726 23.68 29.40 22.50
N LEU A 727 23.42 30.10 21.39
CA LEU A 727 22.08 30.32 20.84
C LEU A 727 21.55 29.06 20.17
N GLU A 728 22.37 28.31 19.46
CA GLU A 728 22.01 26.99 18.95
C GLU A 728 21.65 26.03 20.08
N GLU A 729 22.39 25.99 21.18
CA GLU A 729 22.02 25.16 22.34
C GLU A 729 20.71 25.58 22.99
N LYS A 730 20.44 26.89 23.08
CA LYS A 730 19.17 27.43 23.60
C LYS A 730 18.01 27.03 22.68
N LEU A 731 18.19 27.16 21.36
CA LEU A 731 17.22 26.74 20.33
C LEU A 731 16.96 25.23 20.36
N LYS A 732 18.01 24.41 20.43
CA LYS A 732 17.93 22.94 20.54
C LYS A 732 17.22 22.50 21.83
N ARG A 733 17.34 23.27 22.93
CA ARG A 733 16.58 23.06 24.17
C ARG A 733 15.11 23.47 24.01
N ALA A 734 14.84 24.67 23.50
CA ALA A 734 13.48 25.18 23.28
C ALA A 734 12.67 24.27 22.34
N SER A 735 13.23 23.87 21.19
CA SER A 735 12.58 22.97 20.23
C SER A 735 12.24 21.60 20.84
N LYS A 736 13.12 21.03 21.68
CA LYS A 736 12.82 19.79 22.43
C LYS A 736 11.68 19.98 23.44
N GLN A 737 11.52 21.18 23.99
CA GLN A 737 10.44 21.51 24.92
C GLN A 737 9.11 21.79 24.19
N CYS A 738 9.10 22.56 23.10
CA CYS A 738 7.91 22.78 22.27
C CYS A 738 7.39 21.45 21.69
N THR A 739 8.25 20.62 21.10
CA THR A 739 7.84 19.29 20.60
C THR A 739 7.39 18.34 21.69
N ARG A 740 7.77 18.55 22.97
CA ARG A 740 7.21 17.82 24.11
C ARG A 740 5.80 18.34 24.42
N TYR A 741 5.60 19.65 24.52
CA TYR A 741 4.28 20.24 24.80
C TYR A 741 3.27 19.94 23.69
N SER A 742 3.64 19.99 22.40
CA SER A 742 2.80 19.50 21.31
C SER A 742 2.35 18.05 21.51
N ARG A 743 3.25 17.15 21.90
CA ARG A 743 2.90 15.75 22.20
C ARG A 743 1.94 15.64 23.39
N GLU A 744 2.16 16.41 24.46
CA GLU A 744 1.24 16.45 25.61
C GLU A 744 -0.14 17.00 25.22
N ILE A 745 -0.22 18.02 24.37
CA ILE A 745 -1.46 18.60 23.83
C ILE A 745 -2.21 17.62 22.92
N HIS A 746 -1.51 16.99 21.96
CA HIS A 746 -2.08 15.95 21.09
C HIS A 746 -2.64 14.77 21.89
N CYS A 747 -1.89 14.28 22.89
CA CYS A 747 -2.34 13.21 23.78
C CYS A 747 -3.56 13.63 24.63
N ALA A 748 -3.59 14.86 25.15
CA ALA A 748 -4.71 15.35 25.96
C ALA A 748 -6.00 15.58 25.15
N LYS A 749 -5.88 15.88 23.85
CA LYS A 749 -7.03 16.18 22.96
C LYS A 749 -7.45 15.03 22.03
N GLY A 750 -6.68 13.95 21.93
CA GLY A 750 -6.97 12.82 21.04
C GLY A 750 -6.94 13.18 19.55
N SER A 751 -6.26 14.27 19.17
CA SER A 751 -6.18 14.78 17.80
C SER A 751 -4.78 14.58 17.22
N THR A 752 -4.70 14.05 16.00
CA THR A 752 -3.45 14.00 15.21
C THR A 752 -3.20 15.27 14.40
N GLU A 753 -4.20 16.15 14.22
CA GLU A 753 -4.03 17.43 13.54
C GLU A 753 -3.54 18.54 14.49
N LYS A 754 -2.77 19.50 13.95
CA LYS A 754 -2.33 20.72 14.66
C LYS A 754 -3.52 21.43 15.31
N THR A 755 -3.48 21.49 16.63
CA THR A 755 -4.53 22.08 17.47
C THR A 755 -4.61 23.60 17.33
N PHE A 756 -5.69 24.21 17.83
CA PHE A 756 -5.86 25.67 17.75
C PHE A 756 -4.75 26.40 18.53
N GLU A 757 -4.40 25.89 19.70
CA GLU A 757 -3.35 26.43 20.57
C GLU A 757 -1.97 26.41 19.90
N GLU A 758 -1.64 25.35 19.17
CA GLU A 758 -0.38 25.28 18.42
C GLU A 758 -0.36 26.28 17.25
N ARG A 759 -1.49 26.53 16.59
CA ARG A 759 -1.59 27.55 15.53
C ARG A 759 -1.49 28.97 16.11
N ASP A 760 -2.01 29.21 17.32
CA ASP A 760 -1.83 30.48 18.03
C ASP A 760 -0.38 30.66 18.53
N VAL A 761 0.29 29.59 18.95
CA VAL A 761 1.75 29.60 19.24
C VAL A 761 2.55 29.89 17.96
N ASP A 762 2.31 29.18 16.85
CA ASP A 762 2.96 29.45 15.55
C ASP A 762 2.82 30.94 15.16
N LEU A 763 1.61 31.50 15.29
CA LEU A 763 1.32 32.90 14.95
C LEU A 763 1.98 33.92 15.89
N ARG A 764 2.14 33.59 17.18
CA ARG A 764 2.88 34.42 18.14
C ARG A 764 4.37 34.37 17.87
N GLU A 765 4.94 33.18 17.65
CA GLU A 765 6.36 33.00 17.29
C GLU A 765 6.69 33.75 16.00
N LEU A 766 5.86 33.64 14.95
CA LEU A 766 6.03 34.41 13.71
C LEU A 766 5.92 35.92 13.92
N ARG A 767 5.00 36.39 14.76
CA ARG A 767 4.83 37.82 15.09
C ARG A 767 6.05 38.36 15.85
N ASP A 768 6.55 37.62 16.83
CA ASP A 768 7.66 38.07 17.67
C ASP A 768 9.01 37.90 16.96
N LEU A 769 9.19 36.90 16.10
CA LEU A 769 10.30 36.83 15.15
C LEU A 769 10.31 38.03 14.20
N ASN A 770 9.15 38.42 13.65
CA ASN A 770 9.06 39.57 12.76
C ASN A 770 9.39 40.89 13.52
N LYS A 771 8.93 41.06 14.77
CA LYS A 771 9.38 42.18 15.63
C LYS A 771 10.90 42.17 15.84
N SER A 772 11.49 41.01 16.15
CA SER A 772 12.93 40.87 16.38
C SER A 772 13.75 41.17 15.13
N VAL A 773 13.33 40.69 13.96
CA VAL A 773 13.97 41.00 12.67
C VAL A 773 13.87 42.49 12.34
N ASN A 774 12.71 43.13 12.56
CA ASN A 774 12.57 44.57 12.35
C ASN A 774 13.42 45.40 13.34
N LYS A 775 13.57 44.95 14.59
CA LYS A 775 14.48 45.59 15.56
C LYS A 775 15.94 45.45 15.15
N LEU A 776 16.38 44.27 14.71
CA LEU A 776 17.73 44.05 14.18
C LEU A 776 18.00 44.83 12.90
N LEU A 777 16.99 45.02 12.03
CA LEU A 777 17.09 45.88 10.85
C LEU A 777 17.27 47.34 11.24
N LEU A 778 16.47 47.86 12.19
CA LEU A 778 16.63 49.22 12.70
C LEU A 778 18.02 49.42 13.33
N GLU A 779 18.46 48.50 14.19
CA GLU A 779 19.80 48.55 14.80
C GLU A 779 20.92 48.48 13.73
N ALA A 780 20.75 47.68 12.67
CA ALA A 780 21.70 47.63 11.56
C ALA A 780 21.71 48.91 10.72
N MET A 781 20.56 49.57 10.53
CA MET A 781 20.42 50.84 9.82
C MET A 781 21.00 52.02 10.63
N GLU A 782 20.74 52.07 11.94
CA GLU A 782 21.32 53.05 12.87
C GLU A 782 22.86 52.98 12.90
N ASN A 783 23.43 51.77 12.89
CA ASN A 783 24.87 51.58 12.88
C ASN A 783 25.52 51.76 11.49
N ASN A 784 24.75 51.73 10.39
CA ASN A 784 25.29 51.78 9.01
C ASN A 784 24.43 52.71 8.13
N PRO A 785 24.70 54.02 8.08
CA PRO A 785 23.85 54.99 7.37
C PRO A 785 23.76 54.73 5.85
N GLU A 786 24.82 54.21 5.22
CA GLU A 786 24.77 53.78 3.81
C GLU A 786 23.74 52.67 3.58
N LEU A 787 23.71 51.69 4.49
CA LEU A 787 22.78 50.56 4.46
C LEU A 787 21.32 51.02 4.64
N SER A 788 21.09 52.03 5.47
CA SER A 788 19.77 52.66 5.65
C SER A 788 19.20 53.15 4.32
N SER A 789 19.98 53.90 3.54
CA SER A 789 19.53 54.43 2.25
C SER A 789 19.18 53.33 1.23
N LEU A 790 19.95 52.24 1.20
CA LEU A 790 19.71 51.10 0.31
C LEU A 790 18.49 50.28 0.73
N LEU A 791 18.24 50.16 2.03
CA LEU A 791 17.08 49.45 2.57
C LEU A 791 15.80 50.25 2.35
N GLU A 792 15.78 51.57 2.58
CA GLU A 792 14.63 52.44 2.29
C GLU A 792 14.24 52.37 0.80
N ILE A 793 15.21 52.44 -0.11
CA ILE A 793 14.97 52.28 -1.56
C ILE A 793 14.36 50.91 -1.87
N ARG A 794 14.80 49.83 -1.22
CA ARG A 794 14.21 48.48 -1.40
C ARG A 794 12.81 48.35 -0.82
N PHE A 795 12.53 48.93 0.35
CA PHE A 795 11.19 48.92 0.94
C PHE A 795 10.19 49.73 0.10
N LEU A 796 10.62 50.83 -0.51
CA LEU A 796 9.84 51.60 -1.50
C LEU A 796 9.58 50.85 -2.82
N GLN A 797 10.37 49.82 -3.15
CA GLN A 797 10.22 49.01 -4.37
C GLN A 797 9.40 47.73 -4.16
N LEU A 798 9.05 47.39 -2.92
CA LEU A 798 8.24 46.21 -2.60
C LEU A 798 6.74 46.56 -2.51
N PRO A 799 5.86 45.94 -3.32
CA PRO A 799 4.42 46.16 -3.25
C PRO A 799 3.81 45.43 -2.04
N LEU A 800 4.14 45.88 -0.83
CA LEU A 800 3.52 45.43 0.40
C LEU A 800 2.06 45.92 0.43
N GLN A 801 1.11 45.02 0.21
CA GLN A 801 -0.29 45.25 0.56
C GLN A 801 -0.39 45.37 2.09
N THR A 802 -0.30 46.59 2.61
CA THR A 802 -0.56 46.88 4.01
C THR A 802 -2.03 46.62 4.31
N ALA A 803 -2.33 45.48 4.93
CA ALA A 803 -3.62 45.28 5.57
C ALA A 803 -3.84 46.40 6.61
N GLU A 804 -4.99 47.06 6.56
CA GLU A 804 -5.33 48.17 7.44
C GLU A 804 -5.31 47.71 8.91
N GLY A 805 -4.45 48.28 9.76
CA GLY A 805 -4.43 47.86 11.17
C GLY A 805 -3.19 48.10 12.02
N PHE A 806 -2.21 48.92 11.60
CA PHE A 806 -1.15 49.38 12.52
C PHE A 806 -0.95 50.90 12.43
N SER A 807 -1.47 51.62 13.41
CA SER A 807 -1.17 53.02 13.62
C SER A 807 0.24 53.18 14.19
N LEU A 808 1.16 53.70 13.39
CA LEU A 808 2.42 54.26 13.90
C LEU A 808 2.08 55.48 14.76
N GLY A 809 2.05 55.27 16.08
CA GLY A 809 1.90 56.35 17.05
C GLY A 809 3.10 57.28 16.97
N ALA A 810 2.92 58.46 16.37
CA ALA A 810 3.96 59.46 16.22
C ALA A 810 4.41 60.00 17.59
N GLY A 811 5.45 59.38 18.15
CA GLY A 811 6.09 59.81 19.39
C GLY A 811 6.73 61.18 19.21
N SER A 812 6.04 62.24 19.64
CA SER A 812 6.53 63.61 19.56
C SER A 812 7.78 63.79 20.44
N SER A 813 8.95 63.75 19.81
CA SER A 813 10.22 64.19 20.40
C SER A 813 10.21 65.71 20.54
N LYS A 814 9.55 66.22 21.59
CA LYS A 814 9.79 67.58 22.07
C LYS A 814 11.27 67.71 22.42
N GLY A 815 11.99 68.53 21.66
CA GLY A 815 13.36 68.88 22.01
C GLY A 815 13.42 69.64 23.32
N LEU A 816 14.50 69.40 24.07
CA LEU A 816 15.01 70.30 25.09
C LEU A 816 16.52 70.48 24.84
N SER A 817 16.96 71.71 25.12
CA SER A 817 18.32 72.25 25.00
C SER A 817 19.42 71.34 25.55
#